data_AF-E8R2J2-F1
#
_entry.id   AF-E8R2J2-F1
#
_cell.length_a   1.000
_cell.length_b   1.000
_cell.length_c   1.000
_cell.angle_alpha   90.00
_cell.angle_beta   90.00
_cell.angle_gamma   90.00
#
_symmetry.space_group_name_H-M   'P 1'
#
loop_
_entity.id
_entity.type
_entity.pdbx_description
1 polymer ?
#
loop_
_entity_poly.entity_id
_entity_poly.type
_entity_poly.pdbx_seq_one_letter_code
_entity_poly.pdbx_strand_id
1 'polypeptide(L)'
;MRSSLRFQRVAPIGLAFITIPLMLATMRFGLIPLDQGVAHPARPTDSIAAPQATTLASPPLSLANGEKVAFLGNSLAERFNLDGHFETWLHLRFPQSELRVRNFAWPADEVGQRQRPNDYTKIDDPVAVFRADTYLCFFGFNESFAGDDPEALANFESTYDRFLDDFAAQYPRADHQGPPRFVLVSPVAFEVSGDPYLPSGVEENRRLAAYTQAIQRVAARRGLLFVDLFTPTQERFQHGQGLRYTVNGCHLNTEGNRLVSRLLDQALFGSPHPRADLAGTALFERLRAEVIDRAWYHQQDYRMLNGWYVYGGRRTWDTETFPREYVKIRNMVAVRDRRIFDLVQGRPISPIPDDSRTGELYVPPTRFGDPRQKYSEAEELRYLTPLEFKAVTAVAEGLELKLFADETRFPELANPVQLNFDAKGRLWVACMPTYPQWKPGDPKPSDRLLIFEDDDKDGVADRVKVFYDKLHCPTGFEFWNGGVLVVDQPRVLFLKDNDGDDRADQVEFLMDGWATDDTHHTCGAWEWSHGGLLHMLEGIATSTTLETPRGPHRSFGSGGAYVFDPRTWVIRQFTLPGQYNSWCYVFDQWGQGIVGDGTTANHHWDAPLSTAWTNNRKGLDTIFNNEGMRPALGNEILVSRHLPDDLQGQITYACVINMNGMPRFTLEDDGAGFRGQRLKKADGSPDDLIRSTDKHFRPGDPQIGPDGAVWFVDWANALIGHMQYSQRDPNRDKQRGRIYRLVAKDRPLIEPTTQDGKTIPELLEQLRAPEWRTRYRARRALRDFAADAVANAVDSWVRTLNPDDPEFDRLRCEALWALQSYHRVNFDLLEQVATSAKLGQARAAAIRILADERTYLDPERSFAVLARAVHDEHPRVRLEAVRALSFLPESRAVEAILEAAAQPLDKWLSYTIEHALSANEPVWRTAYYNGTLAADNPQGLAALNEVMAAHKAGLEASRHLRLLLSSANALEVTPEVRDKAYNALATLEGGNPTKGREIFVRNCTACHKVGNGEGQEYGPNLAKVAERLSRQKLVESIIDPNAEVADDYLTTTVEVEDGRVVSGLRVPSSDQEVIIFDGKDKVVIPKTEVVEILQVKQSSMPEGLAGAMSPTEFLDLIEYLSRLK
;
A
#
# COMPACT_ATOMS: atom_id res chain seq x y z
N MET A 1 -34.91 -29.19 52.17
CA MET A 1 -35.43 -29.32 53.57
C MET A 1 -34.25 -29.64 54.50
N ARG A 2 -34.52 -29.67 55.83
CA ARG A 2 -33.81 -30.38 56.94
C ARG A 2 -32.56 -31.25 56.57
N SER A 3 -31.46 -31.26 57.34
CA SER A 3 -31.25 -30.66 58.68
C SER A 3 -29.81 -30.81 59.26
N SER A 4 -29.41 -29.84 60.10
CA SER A 4 -28.68 -29.99 61.39
C SER A 4 -27.19 -30.44 61.40
N LEU A 5 -26.33 -30.05 62.36
CA LEU A 5 -26.48 -29.27 63.62
C LEU A 5 -25.41 -28.15 63.77
N ARG A 6 -25.83 -27.01 64.37
CA ARG A 6 -25.27 -26.24 65.54
C ARG A 6 -23.75 -26.02 65.68
N PHE A 7 -23.24 -24.89 66.20
CA PHE A 7 -23.77 -23.85 67.14
C PHE A 7 -22.88 -22.56 66.99
N GLN A 8 -22.91 -21.39 67.66
CA GLN A 8 -23.67 -20.57 68.67
C GLN A 8 -22.91 -19.19 68.68
N ARG A 9 -23.31 -17.92 68.97
CA ARG A 9 -24.45 -16.98 69.29
C ARG A 9 -23.81 -15.54 69.07
N VAL A 10 -24.39 -14.33 69.06
CA VAL A 10 -25.71 -13.63 68.95
C VAL A 10 -25.31 -12.13 68.69
N ALA A 11 -25.86 -11.32 67.78
CA ALA A 11 -27.21 -10.70 67.64
C ALA A 11 -27.52 -9.56 68.67
N PRO A 12 -28.47 -8.60 68.46
CA PRO A 12 -29.32 -8.31 67.27
C PRO A 12 -29.74 -6.81 66.96
N ILE A 13 -30.47 -6.58 65.84
CA ILE A 13 -31.43 -5.47 65.44
C ILE A 13 -30.92 -4.03 65.04
N GLY A 14 -31.42 -3.51 63.89
CA GLY A 14 -31.46 -2.07 63.48
C GLY A 14 -32.07 -1.85 62.05
N LEU A 15 -32.65 -0.69 61.69
CA LEU A 15 -33.43 -0.47 60.43
C LEU A 15 -33.23 0.89 59.67
N ALA A 16 -33.10 0.81 58.33
CA ALA A 16 -33.75 1.59 57.23
C ALA A 16 -33.45 3.08 56.84
N PHE A 17 -33.63 3.32 55.50
CA PHE A 17 -34.04 4.54 54.73
C PHE A 17 -33.05 5.64 54.20
N ILE A 18 -33.13 5.90 52.87
CA ILE A 18 -33.22 7.20 52.10
C ILE A 18 -32.03 8.22 52.24
N THR A 19 -31.41 8.85 51.20
CA THR A 19 -31.91 9.78 50.13
C THR A 19 -30.83 10.06 49.03
N ILE A 20 -31.13 10.99 48.10
CA ILE A 20 -30.31 11.63 47.02
C ILE A 20 -30.92 13.03 46.70
N PRO A 21 -30.35 13.98 45.90
CA PRO A 21 -29.05 14.03 45.18
C PRO A 21 -28.26 15.39 45.27
N LEU A 22 -27.15 15.51 44.50
CA LEU A 22 -26.70 16.70 43.72
C LEU A 22 -25.91 17.88 44.37
N MET A 23 -25.18 18.59 43.48
CA MET A 23 -24.77 20.03 43.46
C MET A 23 -23.40 20.55 43.99
N LEU A 24 -22.67 21.14 43.01
CA LEU A 24 -21.95 22.43 42.99
C LEU A 24 -20.84 22.81 44.01
N ALA A 25 -19.60 22.77 43.49
CA ALA A 25 -18.82 23.96 43.04
C ALA A 25 -17.98 24.85 44.00
N THR A 26 -16.89 25.33 43.38
CA THR A 26 -16.18 26.63 43.55
C THR A 26 -15.21 26.89 44.71
N MET A 27 -14.02 27.41 44.31
CA MET A 27 -13.11 28.33 45.03
C MET A 27 -12.29 27.79 46.22
N ARG A 28 -11.04 28.24 46.48
CA ARG A 28 -10.00 28.95 45.66
C ARG A 28 -8.68 29.01 46.46
N PHE A 29 -7.52 28.91 45.78
CA PHE A 29 -6.15 29.35 46.21
C PHE A 29 -5.55 28.85 47.55
N GLY A 30 -4.21 28.74 47.66
CA GLY A 30 -3.55 28.80 48.97
C GLY A 30 -2.24 28.03 49.24
N LEU A 31 -1.21 28.17 48.40
CA LEU A 31 0.25 28.17 48.71
C LEU A 31 0.82 27.43 49.97
N ILE A 32 1.80 26.52 49.74
CA ILE A 32 3.21 26.49 50.26
C ILE A 32 3.47 26.70 51.79
N PRO A 33 4.41 25.98 52.48
CA PRO A 33 5.11 24.70 52.23
C PRO A 33 5.10 23.74 53.46
N LEU A 34 5.87 22.64 53.42
CA LEU A 34 6.88 22.34 54.47
C LEU A 34 7.93 21.31 53.99
N ASP A 35 9.01 21.13 54.76
CA ASP A 35 10.30 20.53 54.37
C ASP A 35 10.74 19.40 55.33
N GLN A 36 11.79 18.65 54.94
CA GLN A 36 12.65 17.72 55.70
C GLN A 36 12.18 16.27 55.93
N GLY A 37 13.04 15.31 55.54
CA GLY A 37 12.70 13.87 55.57
C GLY A 37 13.83 12.83 55.49
N VAL A 38 15.12 13.19 55.68
CA VAL A 38 16.28 12.27 55.82
C VAL A 38 16.75 11.55 54.52
N ALA A 39 18.05 11.22 54.45
CA ALA A 39 18.73 10.62 53.29
C ALA A 39 19.58 9.39 53.65
N HIS A 40 19.87 8.55 52.64
CA HIS A 40 20.91 7.52 52.69
C HIS A 40 21.96 7.76 51.57
N PRO A 41 23.25 7.45 51.79
CA PRO A 41 24.32 7.83 50.87
C PRO A 41 24.49 6.86 49.69
N ALA A 42 24.38 7.37 48.47
CA ALA A 42 24.88 6.70 47.27
C ALA A 42 26.40 6.91 47.12
N ARG A 43 27.07 5.99 46.40
CA ARG A 43 28.50 6.11 46.06
C ARG A 43 28.70 7.11 44.92
N PRO A 44 29.87 7.77 44.81
CA PRO A 44 30.17 8.61 43.65
C PRO A 44 30.29 7.73 42.40
N THR A 45 29.45 8.01 41.40
CA THR A 45 29.71 7.67 40.01
C THR A 45 30.42 8.85 39.37
N ASP A 46 31.58 8.62 38.74
CA ASP A 46 32.32 9.68 38.07
C ASP A 46 31.48 10.28 36.93
N SER A 47 31.05 11.53 37.12
CA SER A 47 30.39 12.29 36.08
C SER A 47 31.41 12.68 35.02
N ILE A 48 31.41 11.96 33.89
CA ILE A 48 32.11 12.41 32.69
C ILE A 48 31.50 13.76 32.31
N ALA A 49 32.24 14.84 32.56
CA ALA A 49 31.79 16.19 32.28
C ALA A 49 31.63 16.34 30.76
N ALA A 50 30.40 16.59 30.30
CA ALA A 50 30.14 16.88 28.89
C ALA A 50 31.00 18.08 28.47
N PRO A 51 31.75 17.99 27.35
CA PRO A 51 32.56 19.12 26.89
C PRO A 51 31.64 20.28 26.56
N GLN A 52 31.82 21.41 27.24
CA GLN A 52 31.05 22.63 26.98
C GLN A 52 31.42 23.17 25.60
N ALA A 53 30.66 22.77 24.57
CA ALA A 53 30.68 23.41 23.27
C ALA A 53 30.26 24.87 23.45
N THR A 54 31.20 25.79 23.30
CA THR A 54 30.95 27.23 23.35
C THR A 54 30.13 27.64 22.14
N THR A 55 28.81 27.72 22.31
CA THR A 55 27.86 28.17 21.30
C THR A 55 28.08 29.64 20.98
N LEU A 56 28.89 29.89 19.94
CA LEU A 56 28.79 31.13 19.17
C LEU A 56 27.38 31.18 18.61
N ALA A 57 26.55 32.08 19.14
CA ALA A 57 25.19 32.27 18.65
C ALA A 57 25.25 32.81 17.21
N SER A 58 24.94 31.95 16.23
CA SER A 58 24.87 32.34 14.83
C SER A 58 23.91 33.53 14.66
N PRO A 59 24.24 34.52 13.82
CA PRO A 59 23.38 35.68 13.61
C PRO A 59 22.02 35.24 13.02
N PRO A 60 20.92 35.94 13.35
CA PRO A 60 19.61 35.66 12.77
C PRO A 60 19.63 35.65 11.24
N LEU A 61 18.80 34.79 10.65
CA LEU A 61 18.70 34.64 9.20
C LEU A 61 18.24 35.96 8.56
N SER A 62 18.98 36.43 7.56
CA SER A 62 18.59 37.57 6.72
C SER A 62 18.27 37.09 5.30
N LEU A 63 17.10 37.46 4.78
CA LEU A 63 16.65 37.11 3.44
C LEU A 63 16.67 38.33 2.51
N ALA A 64 17.17 38.15 1.29
CA ALA A 64 17.23 39.19 0.26
C ALA A 64 15.90 39.33 -0.49
N ASN A 65 15.74 40.44 -1.23
CA ASN A 65 14.58 40.61 -2.11
C ASN A 65 14.67 39.68 -3.33
N GLY A 66 13.60 38.92 -3.59
CA GLY A 66 13.52 37.90 -4.62
C GLY A 66 14.19 36.57 -4.26
N GLU A 67 14.68 36.41 -3.03
CA GLU A 67 15.44 35.21 -2.62
C GLU A 67 14.59 33.95 -2.70
N LYS A 68 15.21 32.87 -3.18
CA LYS A 68 14.60 31.54 -3.28
C LYS A 68 14.94 30.70 -2.05
N VAL A 69 13.90 30.24 -1.36
CA VAL A 69 13.99 29.39 -0.18
C VAL A 69 13.40 28.02 -0.51
N ALA A 70 14.10 26.94 -0.16
CA ALA A 70 13.60 25.57 -0.32
C ALA A 70 13.67 24.78 0.99
N PHE A 71 12.69 23.91 1.23
CA PHE A 71 12.72 22.95 2.35
C PHE A 71 13.10 21.55 1.84
N LEU A 72 13.92 20.84 2.62
CA LEU A 72 14.39 19.47 2.37
C LEU A 72 14.24 18.65 3.65
N GLY A 73 13.87 17.37 3.54
CA GLY A 73 13.82 16.46 4.68
C GLY A 73 12.54 15.63 4.78
N ASN A 74 12.29 15.13 6.00
CA ASN A 74 11.25 14.17 6.37
C ASN A 74 9.84 14.79 6.50
N SER A 75 8.86 14.04 7.03
CA SER A 75 7.45 14.48 7.13
C SER A 75 7.25 15.76 7.95
N LEU A 76 8.19 16.14 8.83
CA LEU A 76 8.14 17.43 9.52
C LEU A 76 8.09 18.59 8.52
N ALA A 77 8.84 18.49 7.42
CA ALA A 77 8.87 19.48 6.36
C ALA A 77 7.74 19.31 5.34
N GLU A 78 7.43 18.08 4.90
CA GLU A 78 6.31 17.85 3.96
C GLU A 78 4.97 18.32 4.54
N ARG A 79 4.73 18.13 5.85
CA ARG A 79 3.47 18.58 6.48
C ARG A 79 3.31 20.10 6.53
N PHE A 80 4.34 20.91 6.30
CA PHE A 80 4.17 22.35 6.05
C PHE A 80 3.42 22.66 4.74
N ASN A 81 3.41 21.75 3.75
CA ASN A 81 2.58 21.89 2.54
C ASN A 81 1.07 21.75 2.82
N LEU A 82 0.69 21.09 3.92
CA LEU A 82 -0.72 20.84 4.28
C LEU A 82 -1.38 22.10 4.86
N ASP A 83 -0.78 22.66 5.92
CA ASP A 83 -1.36 23.78 6.66
C ASP A 83 -0.85 25.16 6.23
N GLY A 84 0.29 25.26 5.53
CA GLY A 84 0.86 26.53 5.04
C GLY A 84 1.29 27.54 6.13
N HIS A 85 1.20 27.19 7.42
CA HIS A 85 1.35 28.16 8.52
C HIS A 85 2.74 28.83 8.57
N PHE A 86 3.84 28.09 8.40
CA PHE A 86 5.19 28.65 8.49
C PHE A 86 5.50 29.66 7.37
N GLU A 87 5.18 29.31 6.13
CA GLU A 87 5.40 30.22 5.00
C GLU A 87 4.50 31.46 5.07
N THR A 88 3.27 31.32 5.59
CA THR A 88 2.39 32.48 5.84
C THR A 88 3.06 33.48 6.78
N TRP A 89 3.77 33.01 7.81
CA TRP A 89 4.60 33.89 8.65
C TRP A 89 5.79 34.47 7.89
N LEU A 90 6.50 33.68 7.08
CA LEU A 90 7.66 34.16 6.32
C LEU A 90 7.31 35.35 5.40
N HIS A 91 6.19 35.27 4.67
CA HIS A 91 5.71 36.39 3.83
C HIS A 91 5.30 37.60 4.68
N LEU A 92 4.67 37.40 5.84
CA LEU A 92 4.26 38.50 6.74
C LEU A 92 5.44 39.17 7.47
N ARG A 93 6.55 38.46 7.68
CA ARG A 93 7.81 39.02 8.21
C ARG A 93 8.55 39.84 7.16
N PHE A 94 8.52 39.40 5.89
CA PHE A 94 9.24 40.01 4.78
C PHE A 94 8.32 40.48 3.64
N PRO A 95 7.31 41.33 3.91
CA PRO A 95 6.25 41.64 2.95
C PRO A 95 6.78 42.28 1.66
N GLN A 96 7.86 43.05 1.74
CA GLN A 96 8.46 43.75 0.58
C GLN A 96 9.50 42.92 -0.18
N SER A 97 9.82 41.70 0.25
CA SER A 97 10.96 40.94 -0.27
C SER A 97 10.62 39.91 -1.37
N GLU A 98 9.35 39.80 -1.80
CA GLU A 98 8.90 38.91 -2.89
C GLU A 98 9.55 37.51 -2.90
N LEU A 99 9.63 36.90 -1.71
CA LEU A 99 10.34 35.63 -1.46
C LEU A 99 9.68 34.46 -2.18
N ARG A 100 10.46 33.60 -2.82
CA ARG A 100 9.93 32.40 -3.49
C ARG A 100 10.23 31.20 -2.63
N VAL A 101 9.21 30.57 -2.07
CA VAL A 101 9.34 29.37 -1.24
C VAL A 101 8.95 28.14 -2.07
N ARG A 102 9.69 27.04 -1.92
CA ARG A 102 9.33 25.70 -2.43
C ARG A 102 9.64 24.65 -1.37
N ASN A 103 9.03 23.47 -1.50
CA ASN A 103 9.20 22.39 -0.55
C ASN A 103 9.41 21.09 -1.34
N PHE A 104 10.57 20.46 -1.17
CA PHE A 104 10.94 19.21 -1.83
C PHE A 104 11.16 18.09 -0.81
N ALA A 105 10.67 18.30 0.42
CA ALA A 105 10.59 17.27 1.44
C ALA A 105 9.76 16.08 0.96
N TRP A 106 10.07 14.92 1.52
CA TRP A 106 9.45 13.66 1.15
C TRP A 106 9.50 12.72 2.37
N PRO A 107 8.41 12.05 2.75
CA PRO A 107 8.43 11.12 3.87
C PRO A 107 9.45 9.99 3.66
N ALA A 108 10.09 9.58 4.75
CA ALA A 108 11.26 8.72 4.82
C ALA A 108 12.53 9.25 4.10
N ASP A 109 12.71 10.56 3.95
CA ASP A 109 14.01 11.14 3.56
C ASP A 109 15.01 11.19 4.75
N GLU A 110 16.27 10.90 4.44
CA GLU A 110 17.45 10.99 5.31
C GLU A 110 18.58 11.76 4.59
N VAL A 111 19.59 12.21 5.35
CA VAL A 111 20.82 12.76 4.75
C VAL A 111 21.58 11.71 3.91
N GLY A 112 21.48 10.43 4.25
CA GLY A 112 22.09 9.32 3.51
C GLY A 112 21.21 8.70 2.41
N GLN A 113 19.88 8.73 2.56
CA GLN A 113 18.95 8.02 1.68
C GLN A 113 17.74 8.89 1.32
N ARG A 114 17.55 9.18 0.03
CA ARG A 114 16.39 9.91 -0.52
C ARG A 114 15.84 9.14 -1.70
N GLN A 115 15.01 8.13 -1.42
CA GLN A 115 14.43 7.27 -2.44
C GLN A 115 13.44 8.08 -3.29
N ARG A 116 13.46 7.89 -4.61
CA ARG A 116 12.54 8.53 -5.55
C ARG A 116 12.10 7.54 -6.64
N PRO A 117 10.98 7.81 -7.33
CA PRO A 117 10.53 7.08 -8.52
C PRO A 117 11.62 6.82 -9.57
N ASN A 118 11.43 5.77 -10.39
CA ASN A 118 12.26 5.52 -11.57
C ASN A 118 12.24 6.72 -12.53
N ASP A 119 13.39 7.04 -13.14
CA ASP A 119 13.54 8.11 -14.12
C ASP A 119 13.11 9.53 -13.63
N TYR A 120 12.97 9.74 -12.32
CA TYR A 120 12.36 10.94 -11.72
C TYR A 120 12.84 12.30 -12.27
N THR A 121 14.13 12.46 -12.58
CA THR A 121 14.72 13.71 -13.11
C THR A 121 15.02 13.69 -14.62
N LYS A 122 14.54 12.68 -15.36
CA LYS A 122 14.94 12.40 -16.76
C LYS A 122 14.41 13.37 -17.80
N ILE A 123 13.23 13.94 -17.57
CA ILE A 123 12.69 15.04 -18.38
C ILE A 123 13.31 16.36 -17.95
N ASP A 124 13.31 16.58 -16.64
CA ASP A 124 13.76 17.80 -15.99
C ASP A 124 13.94 17.54 -14.49
N ASP A 125 14.73 18.35 -13.80
CA ASP A 125 14.97 18.25 -12.37
C ASP A 125 14.36 19.46 -11.65
N PRO A 126 13.27 19.31 -10.88
CA PRO A 126 12.57 20.46 -10.30
C PRO A 126 13.38 21.19 -9.23
N VAL A 127 14.39 20.56 -8.63
CA VAL A 127 15.33 21.22 -7.70
C VAL A 127 16.38 22.02 -8.48
N ALA A 128 16.94 21.45 -9.56
CA ALA A 128 17.90 22.12 -10.44
C ALA A 128 17.28 23.18 -11.37
N VAL A 129 15.96 23.16 -11.57
CA VAL A 129 15.17 24.27 -12.15
C VAL A 129 14.98 25.37 -11.12
N PHE A 130 14.56 25.02 -9.91
CA PHE A 130 14.28 26.04 -8.90
C PHE A 130 15.55 26.76 -8.46
N ARG A 131 16.64 26.03 -8.16
CA ARG A 131 17.93 26.56 -7.65
C ARG A 131 17.76 27.54 -6.50
N ALA A 132 17.52 27.01 -5.30
CA ALA A 132 17.33 27.86 -4.13
C ALA A 132 18.63 28.55 -3.72
N ASP A 133 18.51 29.75 -3.16
CA ASP A 133 19.60 30.45 -2.51
C ASP A 133 19.83 29.94 -1.09
N THR A 134 18.75 29.56 -0.40
CA THR A 134 18.76 29.00 0.95
C THR A 134 17.94 27.72 1.04
N TYR A 135 18.52 26.67 1.62
CA TYR A 135 17.85 25.42 1.98
C TYR A 135 17.66 25.31 3.50
N LEU A 136 16.45 24.96 3.95
CA LEU A 136 16.18 24.54 5.33
C LEU A 136 16.12 23.01 5.37
N CYS A 137 16.97 22.40 6.19
CA CYS A 137 17.21 20.96 6.21
C CYS A 137 16.64 20.33 7.49
N PHE A 138 15.56 19.57 7.36
CA PHE A 138 14.80 18.93 8.44
C PHE A 138 15.09 17.42 8.46
N PHE A 139 16.21 17.04 9.09
CA PHE A 139 16.69 15.66 9.17
C PHE A 139 16.89 15.23 10.62
N GLY A 140 17.21 13.95 10.86
CA GLY A 140 17.51 13.40 12.18
C GLY A 140 16.36 12.66 12.87
N PHE A 141 15.13 12.71 12.36
CA PHE A 141 14.02 11.90 12.88
C PHE A 141 14.18 10.43 12.46
N ASN A 142 14.26 10.18 11.15
CA ASN A 142 14.44 8.85 10.58
C ASN A 142 15.76 8.22 11.02
N GLU A 143 16.83 9.00 10.99
CA GLU A 143 18.17 8.56 11.38
C GLU A 143 18.25 8.17 12.87
N SER A 144 17.38 8.70 13.74
CA SER A 144 17.33 8.32 15.17
C SER A 144 16.84 6.89 15.45
N PHE A 145 16.33 6.19 14.44
CA PHE A 145 16.00 4.77 14.53
C PHE A 145 17.21 3.84 14.33
N ALA A 146 18.38 4.38 13.96
CA ALA A 146 19.64 3.63 13.92
C ALA A 146 20.27 3.37 15.30
N GLY A 147 19.78 4.04 16.36
CA GLY A 147 20.41 4.08 17.70
C GLY A 147 21.15 5.39 17.95
N ASP A 148 21.48 5.69 19.21
CA ASP A 148 22.16 6.94 19.61
C ASP A 148 23.48 6.71 20.36
N ASP A 149 24.14 5.59 20.06
CA ASP A 149 25.51 5.33 20.48
C ASP A 149 26.52 6.23 19.71
N PRO A 150 27.79 6.31 20.16
CA PRO A 150 28.78 7.18 19.54
C PRO A 150 29.13 6.84 18.09
N GLU A 151 28.95 5.60 17.63
CA GLU A 151 29.25 5.18 16.25
C GLU A 151 28.11 5.58 15.31
N ALA A 152 26.86 5.31 15.69
CA ALA A 152 25.66 5.75 14.97
C ALA A 152 25.65 7.28 14.79
N LEU A 153 25.89 8.03 15.87
CA LEU A 153 25.96 9.50 15.83
C LEU A 153 27.11 10.01 14.96
N ALA A 154 28.31 9.41 15.04
CA ALA A 154 29.46 9.83 14.21
C ALA A 154 29.23 9.53 12.71
N ASN A 155 28.61 8.40 12.38
CA ASN A 155 28.24 8.06 11.00
C ASN A 155 27.16 9.01 10.44
N PHE A 156 26.16 9.35 11.23
CA PHE A 156 25.15 10.36 10.88
C PHE A 156 25.79 11.72 10.61
N GLU A 157 26.64 12.22 11.52
CA GLU A 157 27.34 13.49 11.35
C GLU A 157 28.21 13.52 10.07
N SER A 158 28.99 12.46 9.83
CA SER A 158 29.82 12.30 8.62
C SER A 158 29.00 12.27 7.33
N THR A 159 27.83 11.63 7.38
CA THR A 159 26.91 11.55 6.24
C THR A 159 26.19 12.87 5.99
N TYR A 160 25.86 13.64 7.05
CA TYR A 160 25.34 15.00 6.95
C TYR A 160 26.38 15.94 6.33
N ASP A 161 27.64 15.87 6.81
CA ASP A 161 28.76 16.63 6.26
C ASP A 161 28.92 16.38 4.75
N ARG A 162 28.93 15.10 4.30
CA ARG A 162 28.97 14.74 2.88
C ARG A 162 27.74 15.25 2.10
N PHE A 163 26.54 15.07 2.64
CA PHE A 163 25.29 15.52 2.01
C PHE A 163 25.32 17.02 1.67
N LEU A 164 25.84 17.86 2.57
CA LEU A 164 25.93 19.30 2.36
C LEU A 164 26.86 19.66 1.19
N ASP A 165 28.00 18.97 1.06
CA ASP A 165 28.96 19.18 -0.02
C ASP A 165 28.41 18.68 -1.38
N ASP A 166 27.90 17.44 -1.42
CA ASP A 166 27.36 16.83 -2.65
C ASP A 166 26.15 17.62 -3.18
N PHE A 167 25.23 18.02 -2.29
CA PHE A 167 24.03 18.76 -2.66
C PHE A 167 24.34 20.21 -3.08
N ALA A 168 25.36 20.84 -2.48
CA ALA A 168 25.84 22.15 -2.93
C ALA A 168 26.50 22.09 -4.31
N ALA A 169 27.20 21.00 -4.62
CA ALA A 169 27.81 20.76 -5.93
C ALA A 169 26.77 20.46 -7.02
N GLN A 170 25.72 19.69 -6.69
CA GLN A 170 24.64 19.35 -7.62
C GLN A 170 23.69 20.53 -7.89
N TYR A 171 23.37 21.33 -6.86
CA TYR A 171 22.39 22.42 -6.93
C TYR A 171 22.98 23.80 -6.56
N PRO A 172 23.95 24.33 -7.33
CA PRO A 172 24.56 25.63 -7.06
C PRO A 172 23.57 26.80 -7.28
N ARG A 173 23.83 27.92 -6.60
CA ARG A 173 23.02 29.15 -6.72
C ARG A 173 23.00 29.67 -8.16
N ALA A 174 21.85 30.17 -8.59
CA ALA A 174 21.64 30.63 -9.97
C ALA A 174 22.45 31.88 -10.37
N ASP A 175 22.98 32.63 -9.40
CA ASP A 175 23.86 33.78 -9.62
C ASP A 175 25.35 33.39 -9.68
N HIS A 176 25.69 32.14 -9.39
CA HIS A 176 27.05 31.62 -9.25
C HIS A 176 27.95 32.38 -8.25
N GLN A 177 27.38 33.14 -7.31
CA GLN A 177 28.15 33.94 -6.34
C GLN A 177 28.65 33.13 -5.12
N GLY A 178 28.32 31.84 -5.06
CA GLY A 178 28.78 30.92 -4.01
C GLY A 178 27.95 29.63 -3.97
N PRO A 179 28.25 28.71 -3.04
CA PRO A 179 27.35 27.60 -2.71
C PRO A 179 26.03 28.13 -2.15
N PRO A 180 24.95 27.32 -2.16
CA PRO A 180 23.71 27.65 -1.47
C PRO A 180 23.93 27.73 0.05
N ARG A 181 23.12 28.55 0.73
CA ARG A 181 23.12 28.66 2.19
C ARG A 181 22.29 27.52 2.77
N PHE A 182 22.82 26.83 3.78
CA PHE A 182 22.07 25.81 4.52
C PHE A 182 21.71 26.30 5.92
N VAL A 183 20.51 25.97 6.36
CA VAL A 183 20.05 26.14 7.74
C VAL A 183 19.64 24.76 8.24
N LEU A 184 20.31 24.27 9.28
CA LEU A 184 20.05 22.92 9.80
C LEU A 184 19.01 23.01 10.93
N VAL A 185 17.91 22.29 10.81
CA VAL A 185 16.79 22.33 11.75
C VAL A 185 16.69 20.99 12.47
N SER A 186 16.59 21.00 13.80
CA SER A 186 16.39 19.77 14.57
C SER A 186 14.99 19.19 14.39
N PRO A 187 14.80 17.88 14.63
CA PRO A 187 13.47 17.28 14.77
C PRO A 187 12.65 17.98 15.86
N VAL A 188 11.33 17.80 15.80
CA VAL A 188 10.48 18.06 16.97
C VAL A 188 10.62 16.92 17.98
N ALA A 189 10.27 17.19 19.23
CA ALA A 189 10.09 16.17 20.26
C ALA A 189 8.95 15.19 19.89
N PHE A 190 9.01 13.98 20.44
CA PHE A 190 7.90 13.03 20.36
C PHE A 190 6.85 13.35 21.42
N GLU A 191 5.58 13.45 21.03
CA GLU A 191 4.47 13.80 21.93
C GLU A 191 4.00 12.60 22.76
N VAL A 192 3.92 12.78 24.08
CA VAL A 192 3.49 11.74 25.02
C VAL A 192 1.96 11.67 25.03
N SER A 193 1.40 10.89 24.12
CA SER A 193 -0.04 10.78 23.87
C SER A 193 -0.84 10.15 25.03
N GLY A 194 -0.18 9.39 25.90
CA GLY A 194 -0.81 8.54 26.91
C GLY A 194 -1.50 7.29 26.36
N ASP A 195 -1.39 7.03 25.06
CA ASP A 195 -2.04 5.91 24.38
C ASP A 195 -1.22 4.61 24.55
N PRO A 196 -1.79 3.51 25.07
CA PRO A 196 -1.08 2.26 25.28
C PRO A 196 -0.67 1.54 23.99
N TYR A 197 -1.17 1.97 22.82
CA TYR A 197 -0.79 1.42 21.53
C TYR A 197 0.39 2.16 20.88
N LEU A 198 0.75 3.35 21.36
CA LEU A 198 1.85 4.17 20.81
C LEU A 198 3.13 4.06 21.66
N PRO A 199 4.30 4.48 21.13
CA PRO A 199 5.52 4.64 21.93
C PRO A 199 5.29 5.59 23.12
N SER A 200 5.99 5.34 24.23
CA SER A 200 5.87 6.17 25.45
C SER A 200 6.53 7.55 25.32
N GLY A 201 7.30 7.77 24.26
CA GLY A 201 8.03 9.01 24.02
C GLY A 201 9.31 9.14 24.85
N VAL A 202 9.59 8.23 25.78
CA VAL A 202 10.79 8.30 26.65
C VAL A 202 12.05 7.99 25.85
N GLU A 203 12.04 6.86 25.15
CA GLU A 203 13.17 6.38 24.35
C GLU A 203 13.30 7.15 23.03
N GLU A 204 12.17 7.62 22.49
CA GLU A 204 12.11 8.44 21.28
C GLU A 204 12.73 9.81 21.55
N ASN A 205 12.32 10.49 22.63
CA ASN A 205 12.91 11.78 22.99
C ASN A 205 14.39 11.68 23.43
N ARG A 206 14.81 10.54 24.00
CA ARG A 206 16.24 10.30 24.31
C ARG A 206 17.08 10.35 23.03
N ARG A 207 16.70 9.57 22.01
CA ARG A 207 17.39 9.50 20.73
C ARG A 207 17.28 10.80 19.93
N LEU A 208 16.10 11.42 19.88
CA LEU A 208 15.90 12.70 19.18
C LEU A 208 16.71 13.85 19.81
N ALA A 209 16.93 13.85 21.14
CA ALA A 209 17.84 14.80 21.79
C ALA A 209 19.31 14.59 21.38
N ALA A 210 19.77 13.35 21.26
CA ALA A 210 21.13 13.03 20.82
C ALA A 210 21.37 13.46 19.36
N TYR A 211 20.40 13.21 18.46
CA TYR A 211 20.46 13.64 17.07
C TYR A 211 20.35 15.16 16.92
N THR A 212 19.54 15.83 17.74
CA THR A 212 19.50 17.30 17.84
C THR A 212 20.89 17.88 18.13
N GLN A 213 21.62 17.30 19.09
CA GLN A 213 22.99 17.70 19.41
C GLN A 213 23.99 17.38 18.28
N ALA A 214 23.80 16.27 17.56
CA ALA A 214 24.64 15.93 16.40
C ALA A 214 24.50 16.95 15.27
N ILE A 215 23.25 17.35 14.94
CA ILE A 215 22.99 18.40 13.94
C ILE A 215 23.59 19.74 14.39
N GLN A 216 23.49 20.07 15.68
CA GLN A 216 24.14 21.26 16.25
C GLN A 216 25.67 21.22 16.10
N ARG A 217 26.31 20.05 16.27
CA ARG A 217 27.76 19.88 16.06
C ARG A 217 28.17 20.02 14.59
N VAL A 218 27.40 19.47 13.65
CA VAL A 218 27.63 19.66 12.20
C VAL A 218 27.50 21.14 11.83
N ALA A 219 26.43 21.81 12.26
CA ALA A 219 26.24 23.23 12.03
C ALA A 219 27.39 24.09 12.60
N ALA A 220 27.82 23.80 13.84
CA ALA A 220 28.94 24.49 14.48
C ALA A 220 30.28 24.26 13.77
N ARG A 221 30.57 23.03 13.29
CA ARG A 221 31.76 22.76 12.47
C ARG A 221 31.75 23.51 11.14
N ARG A 222 30.59 23.60 10.49
CA ARG A 222 30.41 24.23 9.18
C ARG A 222 30.18 25.75 9.22
N GLY A 223 29.98 26.34 10.41
CA GLY A 223 29.62 27.75 10.56
C GLY A 223 28.21 28.09 10.07
N LEU A 224 27.29 27.11 10.06
CA LEU A 224 25.92 27.25 9.58
C LEU A 224 24.97 27.75 10.69
N LEU A 225 23.79 28.22 10.28
CA LEU A 225 22.72 28.49 11.23
C LEU A 225 22.07 27.15 11.65
N PHE A 226 21.94 26.96 12.97
CA PHE A 226 21.20 25.87 13.58
C PHE A 226 19.91 26.41 14.20
N VAL A 227 18.81 25.69 14.02
CA VAL A 227 17.52 25.97 14.68
C VAL A 227 17.10 24.76 15.50
N ASP A 228 16.88 24.99 16.80
CA ASP A 228 16.36 23.95 17.68
C ASP A 228 14.83 24.02 17.80
N LEU A 229 14.14 23.00 17.29
CA LEU A 229 12.72 22.74 17.50
C LEU A 229 12.46 21.71 18.60
N PHE A 230 13.42 20.83 18.88
CA PHE A 230 13.29 19.74 19.86
C PHE A 230 13.02 20.29 21.26
N THR A 231 13.94 21.09 21.83
CA THR A 231 13.80 21.58 23.20
C THR A 231 12.49 22.35 23.45
N PRO A 232 12.07 23.33 22.62
CA PRO A 232 10.81 24.05 22.85
C PRO A 232 9.55 23.23 22.55
N THR A 233 9.62 22.16 21.74
CA THR A 233 8.47 21.24 21.60
C THR A 233 8.41 20.23 22.75
N GLN A 234 9.55 19.80 23.30
CA GLN A 234 9.60 18.88 24.44
C GLN A 234 8.87 19.45 25.67
N GLU A 235 9.05 20.74 25.97
CA GLU A 235 8.28 21.43 27.03
C GLU A 235 6.76 21.37 26.74
N ARG A 236 6.35 21.68 25.51
CA ARG A 236 4.94 21.84 25.11
C ARG A 236 4.19 20.51 25.06
N PHE A 237 4.87 19.47 24.59
CA PHE A 237 4.30 18.14 24.34
C PHE A 237 4.19 17.28 25.61
N GLN A 238 4.70 17.76 26.75
CA GLN A 238 4.51 17.11 28.07
C GLN A 238 3.21 17.52 28.78
N HIS A 239 2.51 18.55 28.31
CA HIS A 239 1.27 19.04 28.94
C HIS A 239 0.02 18.25 28.51
N GLY A 240 0.03 16.93 28.75
CA GLY A 240 -0.94 15.95 28.25
C GLY A 240 -2.38 16.00 28.80
N GLN A 241 -2.97 17.18 29.01
CA GLN A 241 -4.41 17.34 29.26
C GLN A 241 -4.98 18.55 28.50
N GLY A 242 -5.70 18.28 27.40
CA GLY A 242 -6.58 19.24 26.73
C GLY A 242 -6.37 19.37 25.22
N LEU A 243 -5.12 19.43 24.77
CA LEU A 243 -4.76 19.61 23.35
C LEU A 243 -3.63 18.66 22.96
N ARG A 244 -3.77 17.93 21.86
CA ARG A 244 -2.70 17.18 21.18
C ARG A 244 -2.19 17.98 20.01
N TYR A 245 -0.89 17.97 19.78
CA TYR A 245 -0.20 18.63 18.66
C TYR A 245 0.15 17.67 17.52
N THR A 246 0.06 16.36 17.76
CA THR A 246 0.33 15.30 16.78
C THR A 246 -0.87 14.37 16.60
N VAL A 247 -0.87 13.64 15.48
CA VAL A 247 -1.82 12.55 15.20
C VAL A 247 -1.44 11.29 16.01
N ASN A 248 -0.14 11.03 16.16
CA ASN A 248 0.41 9.72 16.53
C ASN A 248 1.71 9.77 17.37
N GLY A 249 2.09 10.95 17.88
CA GLY A 249 3.34 11.20 18.61
C GLY A 249 4.44 11.88 17.79
N CYS A 250 4.47 11.74 16.45
CA CYS A 250 5.49 12.38 15.60
C CYS A 250 4.91 13.25 14.46
N HIS A 251 3.79 12.86 13.85
CA HIS A 251 3.20 13.61 12.74
C HIS A 251 2.35 14.79 13.26
N LEU A 252 2.77 16.02 13.01
CA LEU A 252 2.03 17.23 13.43
C LEU A 252 0.59 17.26 12.87
N ASN A 253 -0.39 17.57 13.71
CA ASN A 253 -1.70 18.03 13.26
C ASN A 253 -1.68 19.55 13.03
N THR A 254 -2.79 20.17 12.59
CA THR A 254 -2.86 21.61 12.29
C THR A 254 -2.43 22.50 13.46
N GLU A 255 -2.74 22.15 14.70
CA GLU A 255 -2.34 22.93 15.88
C GLU A 255 -0.85 22.73 16.23
N GLY A 256 -0.31 21.52 16.04
CA GLY A 256 1.13 21.28 16.09
C GLY A 256 1.88 22.06 15.02
N ASN A 257 1.36 22.07 13.79
CA ASN A 257 1.90 22.84 12.69
C ASN A 257 1.91 24.35 13.01
N ARG A 258 0.80 24.88 13.56
CA ARG A 258 0.68 26.28 14.02
C ARG A 258 1.62 26.62 15.18
N LEU A 259 1.90 25.68 16.09
CA LEU A 259 2.87 25.86 17.16
C LEU A 259 4.30 25.88 16.61
N VAL A 260 4.70 24.82 15.90
CA VAL A 260 6.05 24.62 15.37
C VAL A 260 6.41 25.72 14.37
N SER A 261 5.48 26.14 13.51
CA SER A 261 5.66 27.27 12.59
C SER A 261 6.07 28.57 13.28
N ARG A 262 5.56 28.84 14.50
CA ARG A 262 5.92 30.04 15.27
C ARG A 262 7.25 29.88 16.01
N LEU A 263 7.57 28.68 16.49
CA LEU A 263 8.86 28.36 17.09
C LEU A 263 9.99 28.48 16.06
N LEU A 264 9.78 27.92 14.86
CA LEU A 264 10.69 27.98 13.72
C LEU A 264 10.93 29.43 13.27
N ASP A 265 9.88 30.23 13.05
CA ASP A 265 10.01 31.66 12.74
C ASP A 265 10.77 32.44 13.82
N GLN A 266 10.42 32.28 15.10
CA GLN A 266 11.08 33.01 16.18
C GLN A 266 12.57 32.63 16.31
N ALA A 267 12.91 31.36 16.11
CA ALA A 267 14.29 30.87 16.21
C ALA A 267 15.14 31.29 15.00
N LEU A 268 14.63 31.18 13.77
CA LEU A 268 15.31 31.62 12.55
C LEU A 268 15.69 33.11 12.61
N PHE A 269 14.78 33.95 13.11
CA PHE A 269 14.88 35.40 13.04
C PHE A 269 15.20 36.07 14.38
N GLY A 270 15.55 35.28 15.41
CA GLY A 270 16.01 35.75 16.72
C GLY A 270 15.04 36.68 17.46
N SER A 271 13.77 36.70 17.07
CA SER A 271 12.80 37.72 17.46
C SER A 271 11.37 37.21 17.32
N PRO A 272 10.45 37.52 18.26
CA PRO A 272 9.01 37.26 18.08
C PRO A 272 8.49 37.86 16.77
N HIS A 273 7.52 37.20 16.14
CA HIS A 273 7.01 37.63 14.84
C HIS A 273 6.47 39.07 14.87
N PRO A 274 6.99 40.00 14.02
CA PRO A 274 6.64 41.42 14.10
C PRO A 274 5.17 41.71 13.79
N ARG A 275 4.48 40.77 13.12
CA ARG A 275 3.03 40.81 12.85
C ARG A 275 2.25 39.68 13.53
N ALA A 276 2.66 39.28 14.74
CA ALA A 276 1.95 38.26 15.52
C ALA A 276 0.46 38.62 15.80
N ASP A 277 0.10 39.91 15.72
CA ASP A 277 -1.27 40.43 15.77
C ASP A 277 -2.21 39.84 14.70
N LEU A 278 -1.65 39.33 13.60
CA LEU A 278 -2.44 38.79 12.48
C LEU A 278 -2.85 37.33 12.65
N ALA A 279 -2.39 36.60 13.68
CA ALA A 279 -2.72 35.19 13.86
C ALA A 279 -4.24 34.93 13.85
N GLY A 280 -4.73 34.07 12.93
CA GLY A 280 -6.15 33.76 12.79
C GLY A 280 -7.04 34.90 12.27
N THR A 281 -6.46 36.02 11.83
CA THR A 281 -7.23 37.09 11.16
C THR A 281 -7.62 36.67 9.74
N ALA A 282 -8.68 37.28 9.20
CA ALA A 282 -9.12 37.03 7.82
C ALA A 282 -8.04 37.34 6.76
N LEU A 283 -7.09 38.24 7.05
CA LEU A 283 -5.93 38.48 6.18
C LEU A 283 -4.94 37.31 6.22
N PHE A 284 -4.64 36.80 7.41
CA PHE A 284 -3.73 35.67 7.60
C PHE A 284 -4.29 34.38 6.99
N GLU A 285 -5.55 34.04 7.26
CA GLU A 285 -6.18 32.83 6.71
C GLU A 285 -6.35 32.93 5.18
N ARG A 286 -6.61 34.12 4.62
CA ARG A 286 -6.60 34.32 3.16
C ARG A 286 -5.21 34.14 2.56
N LEU A 287 -4.16 34.67 3.20
CA LEU A 287 -2.77 34.49 2.75
C LEU A 287 -2.35 33.02 2.83
N ARG A 288 -2.75 32.32 3.90
CA ARG A 288 -2.54 30.88 4.09
C ARG A 288 -3.23 30.05 3.02
N ALA A 289 -4.45 30.41 2.60
CA ALA A 289 -5.15 29.75 1.50
C ALA A 289 -4.41 29.90 0.15
N GLU A 290 -3.86 31.08 -0.16
CA GLU A 290 -3.03 31.29 -1.36
C GLU A 290 -1.72 30.47 -1.29
N VAL A 291 -1.10 30.36 -0.11
CA VAL A 291 0.09 29.52 0.14
C VAL A 291 -0.22 28.03 -0.07
N ILE A 292 -1.33 27.52 0.48
CA ILE A 292 -1.76 26.12 0.31
C ILE A 292 -2.11 25.85 -1.18
N ASP A 293 -2.75 26.80 -1.87
CA ASP A 293 -2.99 26.67 -3.31
C ASP A 293 -1.68 26.54 -4.09
N ARG A 294 -0.70 27.42 -3.81
CA ARG A 294 0.64 27.40 -4.40
C ARG A 294 1.40 26.10 -4.08
N ALA A 295 1.27 25.57 -2.87
CA ALA A 295 1.87 24.30 -2.45
C ALA A 295 1.29 23.12 -3.24
N TRP A 296 -0.04 23.08 -3.42
CA TRP A 296 -0.71 22.03 -4.19
C TRP A 296 -0.26 21.98 -5.66
N TYR A 297 -0.17 23.14 -6.33
CA TYR A 297 0.34 23.20 -7.70
C TYR A 297 1.83 22.85 -7.79
N HIS A 298 2.64 23.25 -6.80
CA HIS A 298 4.05 22.85 -6.69
C HIS A 298 4.20 21.33 -6.52
N GLN A 299 3.32 20.67 -5.77
CA GLN A 299 3.32 19.21 -5.66
C GLN A 299 3.16 18.52 -7.03
N GLN A 300 2.46 19.14 -8.00
CA GLN A 300 2.35 18.59 -9.36
C GLN A 300 3.64 18.77 -10.20
N ASP A 301 4.63 19.55 -9.74
CA ASP A 301 5.94 19.75 -10.38
C ASP A 301 7.01 18.76 -9.88
N TYR A 302 6.94 18.32 -8.61
CA TYR A 302 7.92 17.37 -8.03
C TYR A 302 7.34 16.02 -7.59
N ARG A 303 6.01 15.86 -7.54
CA ARG A 303 5.34 14.60 -7.15
C ARG A 303 3.98 14.47 -7.85
N MET A 304 3.98 14.71 -9.17
CA MET A 304 2.83 14.47 -10.02
C MET A 304 2.37 13.00 -9.89
N LEU A 305 1.06 12.78 -9.95
CA LEU A 305 0.51 11.43 -10.10
C LEU A 305 0.91 10.84 -11.46
N ASN A 306 0.90 9.51 -11.55
CA ASN A 306 1.28 8.74 -12.73
C ASN A 306 2.72 8.98 -13.21
N GLY A 307 3.66 9.17 -12.28
CA GLY A 307 5.07 9.45 -12.54
C GLY A 307 5.76 8.58 -13.60
N TRP A 308 5.51 7.27 -13.62
CA TRP A 308 6.07 6.32 -14.58
C TRP A 308 5.60 6.57 -16.02
N TYR A 309 4.45 7.22 -16.21
CA TYR A 309 4.02 7.73 -17.52
C TYR A 309 4.45 9.18 -17.78
N VAL A 310 4.55 10.01 -16.73
CA VAL A 310 4.98 11.42 -16.84
C VAL A 310 6.45 11.50 -17.29
N TYR A 311 7.37 10.88 -16.53
CA TYR A 311 8.83 10.94 -16.73
C TYR A 311 9.53 9.61 -17.01
N GLY A 312 8.88 8.48 -16.71
CA GLY A 312 9.48 7.15 -16.87
C GLY A 312 9.15 6.39 -18.16
N GLY A 313 9.55 5.12 -18.19
CA GLY A 313 9.55 4.26 -19.38
C GLY A 313 8.20 3.98 -20.07
N ARG A 314 7.04 4.22 -19.44
CA ARG A 314 5.73 3.93 -20.08
C ARG A 314 5.37 4.90 -21.22
N ARG A 315 6.12 6.01 -21.36
CA ARG A 315 5.85 7.11 -22.30
C ARG A 315 6.31 6.84 -23.75
N THR A 316 5.76 5.79 -24.37
CA THR A 316 6.25 5.24 -25.65
C THR A 316 5.97 6.07 -26.92
N TRP A 317 5.09 7.09 -26.87
CA TRP A 317 4.75 7.88 -28.06
C TRP A 317 4.33 9.33 -27.78
N ASP A 318 3.55 9.59 -26.72
CA ASP A 318 3.19 10.95 -26.31
C ASP A 318 4.37 11.64 -25.61
N THR A 319 5.25 12.25 -26.41
CA THR A 319 6.47 12.89 -25.91
C THR A 319 6.33 14.39 -25.67
N GLU A 320 5.25 15.02 -26.13
CA GLU A 320 5.03 16.47 -26.10
C GLU A 320 4.18 16.97 -24.91
N THR A 321 3.27 16.16 -24.38
CA THR A 321 2.31 16.60 -23.35
C THR A 321 3.00 17.10 -22.08
N PHE A 322 3.71 16.22 -21.36
CA PHE A 322 4.21 16.56 -20.02
C PHE A 322 5.28 17.69 -19.98
N PRO A 323 6.21 17.82 -20.95
CA PRO A 323 7.14 18.95 -20.96
C PRO A 323 6.43 20.30 -21.06
N ARG A 324 5.32 20.38 -21.82
CA ARG A 324 4.46 21.57 -21.90
C ARG A 324 3.68 21.78 -20.60
N GLU A 325 3.19 20.70 -19.98
CA GLU A 325 2.50 20.76 -18.69
C GLU A 325 3.39 21.21 -17.53
N TYR A 326 4.65 20.77 -17.44
CA TYR A 326 5.61 21.26 -16.44
C TYR A 326 5.82 22.78 -16.54
N VAL A 327 6.02 23.30 -17.75
CA VAL A 327 6.11 24.76 -17.99
C VAL A 327 4.83 25.47 -17.55
N LYS A 328 3.65 24.91 -17.89
CA LYS A 328 2.37 25.49 -17.48
C LYS A 328 2.17 25.48 -15.97
N ILE A 329 2.42 24.34 -15.29
CA ILE A 329 2.34 24.19 -13.83
C ILE A 329 3.21 25.24 -13.15
N ARG A 330 4.48 25.37 -13.55
CA ARG A 330 5.40 26.37 -12.96
C ARG A 330 4.94 27.81 -13.16
N ASN A 331 4.32 28.12 -14.30
CA ASN A 331 3.72 29.42 -14.53
C ASN A 331 2.44 29.63 -13.68
N MET A 332 1.59 28.61 -13.51
CA MET A 332 0.45 28.65 -12.58
C MET A 332 0.94 28.88 -11.13
N VAL A 333 2.01 28.22 -10.71
CA VAL A 333 2.65 28.44 -9.40
C VAL A 333 3.15 29.89 -9.27
N ALA A 334 3.78 30.45 -10.31
CA ALA A 334 4.23 31.85 -10.33
C ALA A 334 3.08 32.87 -10.26
N VAL A 335 1.88 32.55 -10.77
CA VAL A 335 0.67 33.36 -10.57
C VAL A 335 0.27 33.41 -9.08
N ARG A 336 0.44 32.32 -8.32
CA ARG A 336 0.17 32.33 -6.87
C ARG A 336 1.27 33.08 -6.09
N ASP A 337 2.54 32.89 -6.44
CA ASP A 337 3.65 33.69 -5.87
C ASP A 337 3.32 35.20 -5.98
N ARG A 338 2.91 35.66 -7.18
CA ARG A 338 2.49 37.06 -7.42
C ARG A 338 1.31 37.48 -6.54
N ARG A 339 0.27 36.65 -6.42
CA ARG A 339 -0.93 36.93 -5.58
C ARG A 339 -0.58 37.04 -4.10
N ILE A 340 0.32 36.19 -3.61
CA ILE A 340 0.85 36.23 -2.24
C ILE A 340 1.57 37.57 -2.01
N PHE A 341 2.45 37.99 -2.93
CA PHE A 341 3.17 39.27 -2.83
C PHE A 341 2.24 40.49 -2.90
N ASP A 342 1.21 40.43 -3.74
CA ASP A 342 0.24 41.52 -3.86
C ASP A 342 -0.64 41.62 -2.61
N LEU A 343 -1.15 40.50 -2.09
CA LEU A 343 -1.95 40.46 -0.86
C LEU A 343 -1.17 40.95 0.35
N VAL A 344 0.08 40.50 0.52
CA VAL A 344 0.91 40.85 1.69
C VAL A 344 1.44 42.29 1.65
N GLN A 345 1.55 42.89 0.45
CA GLN A 345 1.87 44.30 0.26
C GLN A 345 0.63 45.20 0.16
N GLY A 346 -0.57 44.66 0.42
CA GLY A 346 -1.83 45.42 0.48
C GLY A 346 -2.38 45.86 -0.89
N ARG A 347 -1.91 45.28 -1.99
CA ARG A 347 -2.49 45.49 -3.33
C ARG A 347 -3.73 44.61 -3.53
N PRO A 348 -4.71 45.07 -4.35
CA PRO A 348 -5.88 44.26 -4.66
C PRO A 348 -5.52 43.05 -5.53
N ILE A 349 -6.06 41.89 -5.18
CA ILE A 349 -5.98 40.67 -6.00
C ILE A 349 -7.39 40.24 -6.46
N SER A 350 -7.47 39.67 -7.67
CA SER A 350 -8.68 39.00 -8.17
C SER A 350 -9.16 37.91 -7.22
N PRO A 351 -10.48 37.65 -7.06
CA PRO A 351 -10.96 36.50 -6.31
C PRO A 351 -10.36 35.17 -6.79
N ILE A 352 -10.22 35.00 -8.12
CA ILE A 352 -9.71 33.78 -8.77
C ILE A 352 -8.35 34.08 -9.44
N PRO A 353 -7.36 33.16 -9.42
CA PRO A 353 -6.13 33.27 -10.21
C PRO A 353 -6.39 33.41 -11.73
N ASP A 354 -5.57 34.20 -12.43
CA ASP A 354 -5.58 34.28 -13.91
C ASP A 354 -4.56 33.30 -14.50
N ASP A 355 -5.01 32.09 -14.80
CA ASP A 355 -4.18 31.06 -15.45
C ASP A 355 -4.20 31.10 -16.98
N SER A 356 -4.94 32.05 -17.60
CA SER A 356 -5.15 32.10 -19.05
C SER A 356 -3.87 32.26 -19.88
N ARG A 357 -2.80 32.79 -19.27
CA ARG A 357 -1.51 33.08 -19.90
C ARG A 357 -0.36 32.22 -19.36
N THR A 358 -0.67 31.08 -18.74
CA THR A 358 0.33 30.17 -18.15
C THR A 358 0.97 29.21 -19.14
N GLY A 359 0.34 28.97 -20.29
CA GLY A 359 0.88 28.14 -21.36
C GLY A 359 -0.20 27.34 -22.10
N GLU A 360 0.05 27.06 -23.37
CA GLU A 360 -0.79 26.19 -24.19
C GLU A 360 -0.43 24.73 -23.95
N LEU A 361 -1.45 23.88 -23.85
CA LEU A 361 -1.27 22.43 -23.75
C LEU A 361 -1.43 21.77 -25.12
N TYR A 362 -0.63 20.74 -25.36
CA TYR A 362 -0.85 19.84 -26.48
C TYR A 362 -2.03 18.91 -26.16
N VAL A 363 -2.86 18.63 -27.17
CA VAL A 363 -3.83 17.53 -27.14
C VAL A 363 -3.37 16.55 -28.21
N PRO A 364 -2.87 15.36 -27.83
CA PRO A 364 -2.50 14.35 -28.80
C PRO A 364 -3.73 13.87 -29.60
N PRO A 365 -3.54 13.39 -30.85
CA PRO A 365 -4.61 12.71 -31.56
C PRO A 365 -5.07 11.49 -30.74
N THR A 366 -6.37 11.22 -30.76
CA THR A 366 -6.90 9.98 -30.18
C THR A 366 -6.34 8.77 -30.91
N ARG A 367 -6.19 7.66 -30.19
CA ARG A 367 -5.86 6.36 -30.78
C ARG A 367 -7.00 5.35 -30.66
N PHE A 368 -8.21 5.81 -30.32
CA PHE A 368 -9.44 5.05 -30.52
C PHE A 368 -9.72 4.91 -32.03
N GLY A 369 -10.00 3.69 -32.50
CA GLY A 369 -10.03 3.35 -33.93
C GLY A 369 -8.66 3.03 -34.54
N ASP A 370 -7.57 3.37 -33.85
CA ASP A 370 -6.19 2.88 -34.10
C ASP A 370 -5.67 2.09 -32.86
N PRO A 371 -6.42 1.06 -32.38
CA PRO A 371 -6.02 0.33 -31.19
C PRO A 371 -4.81 -0.54 -31.51
N ARG A 372 -3.74 -0.41 -30.72
CA ARG A 372 -2.66 -1.41 -30.72
C ARG A 372 -3.19 -2.81 -30.34
N GLN A 373 -4.31 -2.91 -29.62
CA GLN A 373 -4.84 -4.17 -29.08
C GLN A 373 -6.37 -4.27 -29.18
N LYS A 374 -6.87 -4.80 -30.32
CA LYS A 374 -8.31 -5.04 -30.63
C LYS A 374 -9.14 -5.75 -29.57
N TYR A 375 -8.51 -6.61 -28.77
CA TYR A 375 -9.22 -7.34 -27.72
C TYR A 375 -9.70 -6.44 -26.57
N SER A 376 -9.23 -5.17 -26.50
CA SER A 376 -9.60 -4.22 -25.43
C SER A 376 -10.57 -3.11 -25.86
N GLU A 377 -10.77 -2.87 -27.16
CA GLU A 377 -11.49 -1.70 -27.68
C GLU A 377 -12.73 -2.09 -28.50
N ALA A 378 -13.82 -1.33 -28.35
CA ALA A 378 -15.05 -1.48 -29.13
C ALA A 378 -14.93 -0.89 -30.54
N GLU A 379 -15.69 -1.43 -31.50
CA GLU A 379 -15.68 -0.97 -32.90
C GLU A 379 -16.33 0.42 -33.06
N GLU A 380 -17.26 0.77 -32.18
CA GLU A 380 -17.84 2.11 -32.04
C GLU A 380 -17.64 2.62 -30.61
N LEU A 381 -17.41 3.93 -30.42
CA LEU A 381 -17.40 4.57 -29.10
C LEU A 381 -18.85 4.77 -28.58
N ARG A 382 -19.60 3.67 -28.52
CA ARG A 382 -21.01 3.63 -28.10
C ARG A 382 -21.16 2.92 -26.77
N TYR A 383 -21.48 3.68 -25.74
CA TYR A 383 -21.91 3.14 -24.46
C TYR A 383 -23.35 2.66 -24.55
N LEU A 384 -23.61 1.39 -24.27
CA LEU A 384 -24.96 0.83 -24.20
C LEU A 384 -25.71 1.40 -22.99
N THR A 385 -27.02 1.62 -23.13
CA THR A 385 -27.90 1.86 -21.95
C THR A 385 -27.97 0.60 -21.08
N PRO A 386 -28.32 0.69 -19.78
CA PRO A 386 -28.45 -0.48 -18.92
C PRO A 386 -29.42 -1.57 -19.44
N LEU A 387 -30.44 -1.19 -20.22
CA LEU A 387 -31.37 -2.12 -20.87
C LEU A 387 -30.72 -2.86 -22.04
N GLU A 388 -29.98 -2.16 -22.91
CA GLU A 388 -29.22 -2.76 -24.00
C GLU A 388 -28.10 -3.65 -23.46
N PHE A 389 -27.37 -3.18 -22.44
CA PHE A 389 -26.33 -3.95 -21.75
C PHE A 389 -26.87 -5.26 -21.17
N LYS A 390 -28.04 -5.24 -20.51
CA LYS A 390 -28.69 -6.45 -20.00
C LYS A 390 -29.11 -7.41 -21.12
N ALA A 391 -29.40 -6.93 -22.33
CA ALA A 391 -29.73 -7.77 -23.47
C ALA A 391 -28.52 -8.49 -24.10
N VAL A 392 -27.30 -7.97 -23.91
CA VAL A 392 -26.05 -8.56 -24.41
C VAL A 392 -25.22 -9.27 -23.33
N THR A 393 -25.80 -9.51 -22.16
CA THR A 393 -25.10 -10.04 -20.98
C THR A 393 -25.77 -11.29 -20.43
N ALA A 394 -25.00 -12.37 -20.36
CA ALA A 394 -25.40 -13.63 -19.72
C ALA A 394 -24.96 -13.68 -18.25
N VAL A 395 -25.71 -14.42 -17.43
CA VAL A 395 -25.39 -14.73 -16.03
C VAL A 395 -25.56 -16.23 -15.80
N ALA A 396 -24.99 -16.75 -14.70
CA ALA A 396 -25.18 -18.14 -14.28
C ALA A 396 -26.67 -18.50 -14.06
N GLU A 397 -26.99 -19.79 -14.12
CA GLU A 397 -28.36 -20.29 -13.94
C GLU A 397 -28.94 -19.91 -12.57
N GLY A 398 -30.27 -19.73 -12.48
CA GLY A 398 -30.95 -19.25 -11.28
C GLY A 398 -30.79 -17.76 -10.96
N LEU A 399 -29.78 -17.06 -11.52
CA LEU A 399 -29.54 -15.63 -11.25
C LEU A 399 -30.24 -14.69 -12.24
N GLU A 400 -30.45 -13.44 -11.83
CA GLU A 400 -30.84 -12.29 -12.66
C GLU A 400 -29.97 -11.07 -12.33
N LEU A 401 -29.54 -10.35 -13.36
CA LEU A 401 -28.89 -9.05 -13.23
C LEU A 401 -29.92 -7.94 -13.00
N LYS A 402 -29.78 -7.19 -11.89
CA LYS A 402 -30.54 -5.96 -11.61
C LYS A 402 -29.59 -4.76 -11.63
N LEU A 403 -30.02 -3.66 -12.26
CA LEU A 403 -29.41 -2.35 -12.08
C LEU A 403 -29.83 -1.79 -10.71
N PHE A 404 -28.91 -1.12 -10.02
CA PHE A 404 -29.20 -0.35 -8.80
C PHE A 404 -29.04 1.15 -9.03
N ALA A 405 -27.96 1.57 -9.68
CA ALA A 405 -27.67 2.98 -9.99
C ALA A 405 -26.82 3.09 -11.27
N ASP A 406 -26.97 4.19 -11.99
CA ASP A 406 -26.22 4.49 -13.22
C ASP A 406 -26.00 6.01 -13.40
N GLU A 407 -25.05 6.35 -14.28
CA GLU A 407 -24.65 7.72 -14.54
C GLU A 407 -25.78 8.66 -15.01
N THR A 408 -26.85 8.13 -15.62
CA THR A 408 -27.96 8.96 -16.14
C THR A 408 -28.91 9.42 -15.04
N ARG A 409 -28.88 8.76 -13.87
CA ARG A 409 -29.66 9.09 -12.68
C ARG A 409 -28.82 9.83 -11.64
N PHE A 410 -27.53 9.49 -11.53
CA PHE A 410 -26.59 10.07 -10.57
C PHE A 410 -25.27 10.45 -11.28
N PRO A 411 -25.14 11.67 -11.83
CA PRO A 411 -23.93 12.12 -12.55
C PRO A 411 -22.65 12.14 -11.69
N GLU A 412 -22.78 12.02 -10.37
CA GLU A 412 -21.67 11.85 -9.44
C GLU A 412 -21.01 10.47 -9.55
N LEU A 413 -21.73 9.44 -10.02
CA LEU A 413 -21.28 8.06 -10.20
C LEU A 413 -20.42 7.94 -11.47
N ALA A 414 -19.27 8.61 -11.47
CA ALA A 414 -18.33 8.65 -12.58
C ALA A 414 -17.03 7.91 -12.21
N ASN A 415 -16.63 6.94 -13.05
CA ASN A 415 -15.47 6.07 -12.85
C ASN A 415 -15.44 5.38 -11.45
N PRO A 416 -16.46 4.60 -11.06
CA PRO A 416 -16.46 3.85 -9.81
C PRO A 416 -15.40 2.73 -9.81
N VAL A 417 -14.68 2.55 -8.70
CA VAL A 417 -13.53 1.62 -8.60
C VAL A 417 -13.60 0.63 -7.43
N GLN A 418 -14.20 1.02 -6.31
CA GLN A 418 -14.39 0.17 -5.12
C GLN A 418 -15.75 0.48 -4.49
N LEU A 419 -16.39 -0.52 -3.89
CA LEU A 419 -17.59 -0.42 -3.07
C LEU A 419 -17.37 -0.97 -1.66
N ASN A 420 -18.23 -0.61 -0.73
CA ASN A 420 -18.28 -1.20 0.62
C ASN A 420 -19.66 -0.94 1.24
N PHE A 421 -19.93 -1.48 2.43
CA PHE A 421 -21.18 -1.25 3.15
C PHE A 421 -20.93 -0.76 4.57
N ASP A 422 -21.62 0.31 5.00
CA ASP A 422 -21.49 0.85 6.35
C ASP A 422 -22.23 0.04 7.43
N ALA A 423 -22.15 0.47 8.69
CA ALA A 423 -22.84 -0.16 9.82
C ALA A 423 -24.38 -0.08 9.73
N LYS A 424 -24.93 0.87 8.94
CA LYS A 424 -26.36 1.01 8.63
C LYS A 424 -26.78 0.09 7.47
N GLY A 425 -25.82 -0.57 6.80
CA GLY A 425 -26.05 -1.42 5.63
C GLY A 425 -26.17 -0.66 4.32
N ARG A 426 -25.85 0.65 4.28
CA ARG A 426 -25.91 1.45 3.06
C ARG A 426 -24.70 1.18 2.18
N LEU A 427 -24.89 1.26 0.86
CA LEU A 427 -23.81 1.10 -0.11
C LEU A 427 -22.98 2.39 -0.19
N TRP A 428 -21.66 2.23 -0.10
CA TRP A 428 -20.68 3.28 -0.33
C TRP A 428 -19.84 2.96 -1.56
N VAL A 429 -19.43 3.97 -2.34
CA VAL A 429 -18.63 3.79 -3.57
C VAL A 429 -17.57 4.88 -3.71
N ALA A 430 -16.34 4.49 -4.04
CA ALA A 430 -15.27 5.39 -4.45
C ALA A 430 -15.31 5.63 -5.97
N CYS A 431 -15.34 6.90 -6.38
CA CYS A 431 -15.48 7.35 -7.77
C CYS A 431 -14.32 8.27 -8.18
N MET A 432 -13.71 8.00 -9.34
CA MET A 432 -12.48 8.64 -9.83
C MET A 432 -12.65 9.39 -11.18
N PRO A 433 -13.52 10.41 -11.29
CA PRO A 433 -13.65 11.20 -12.52
C PRO A 433 -12.32 11.80 -13.00
N THR A 434 -11.34 12.05 -12.12
CA THR A 434 -10.02 12.58 -12.50
C THR A 434 -9.16 11.55 -13.26
N TYR A 435 -9.34 10.25 -13.03
CA TYR A 435 -8.51 9.16 -13.59
C TYR A 435 -8.34 9.26 -15.12
N PRO A 436 -7.15 8.99 -15.69
CA PRO A 436 -5.93 8.54 -15.02
C PRO A 436 -5.01 9.66 -14.53
N GLN A 437 -5.36 10.94 -14.79
CA GLN A 437 -4.47 12.09 -14.56
C GLN A 437 -5.23 13.43 -14.58
N TRP A 438 -5.08 14.27 -13.54
CA TRP A 438 -5.52 15.68 -13.54
C TRP A 438 -4.80 16.49 -14.62
N LYS A 439 -5.43 17.56 -15.16
CA LYS A 439 -4.93 18.35 -16.29
C LYS A 439 -4.67 19.83 -15.91
N PRO A 440 -3.46 20.37 -16.14
CA PRO A 440 -3.13 21.75 -15.75
C PRO A 440 -4.01 22.84 -16.36
N GLY A 441 -4.79 23.50 -15.50
CA GLY A 441 -5.73 24.56 -15.85
C GLY A 441 -7.19 24.13 -15.89
N ASP A 442 -7.47 22.82 -15.79
CA ASP A 442 -8.79 22.33 -15.41
C ASP A 442 -8.94 22.51 -13.87
N PRO A 443 -10.17 22.50 -13.30
CA PRO A 443 -10.38 22.53 -11.85
C PRO A 443 -9.58 21.45 -11.11
N LYS A 444 -9.32 21.65 -9.81
CA LYS A 444 -8.68 20.62 -8.98
C LYS A 444 -9.50 19.31 -8.98
N PRO A 445 -8.85 18.17 -8.71
CA PRO A 445 -9.53 16.88 -8.54
C PRO A 445 -10.74 17.00 -7.61
N SER A 446 -11.81 16.29 -7.98
CA SER A 446 -13.03 16.18 -7.18
C SER A 446 -13.50 14.73 -7.12
N ASP A 447 -12.54 13.81 -6.95
CA ASP A 447 -12.84 12.41 -6.76
C ASP A 447 -13.43 12.23 -5.35
N ARG A 448 -14.27 11.21 -5.20
CA ARG A 448 -15.32 11.27 -4.16
C ARG A 448 -15.73 9.92 -3.59
N LEU A 449 -16.17 9.96 -2.34
CA LEU A 449 -16.93 8.89 -1.69
C LEU A 449 -18.42 9.25 -1.76
N LEU A 450 -19.20 8.32 -2.31
CA LEU A 450 -20.65 8.41 -2.44
C LEU A 450 -21.33 7.43 -1.49
N ILE A 451 -22.51 7.81 -0.99
CA ILE A 451 -23.42 6.94 -0.23
C ILE A 451 -24.73 6.86 -1.01
N PHE A 452 -25.23 5.65 -1.25
CA PHE A 452 -26.50 5.41 -1.92
C PHE A 452 -27.56 4.94 -0.91
N GLU A 453 -28.78 5.47 -1.06
CA GLU A 453 -29.93 5.09 -0.24
C GLU A 453 -31.11 4.70 -1.15
N ASP A 454 -31.83 3.67 -0.71
CA ASP A 454 -33.00 3.03 -1.31
C ASP A 454 -34.07 3.11 -0.22
N ASP A 455 -35.06 4.00 -0.41
CA ASP A 455 -36.01 4.41 0.62
C ASP A 455 -37.29 3.57 0.59
N ASP A 456 -37.77 3.22 -0.61
CA ASP A 456 -39.00 2.44 -0.79
C ASP A 456 -38.78 0.92 -0.81
N LYS A 457 -37.52 0.48 -0.97
CA LYS A 457 -37.05 -0.92 -0.98
C LYS A 457 -37.45 -1.73 -2.21
N ASP A 458 -37.67 -1.11 -3.37
CA ASP A 458 -37.65 -1.84 -4.64
C ASP A 458 -36.23 -2.36 -5.00
N GLY A 459 -35.20 -1.80 -4.36
CA GLY A 459 -33.80 -2.16 -4.55
C GLY A 459 -33.18 -1.58 -5.82
N VAL A 460 -33.56 -0.34 -6.11
CA VAL A 460 -32.93 0.64 -6.98
C VAL A 460 -32.60 1.86 -6.10
N ALA A 461 -31.47 2.55 -6.32
CA ALA A 461 -31.15 3.72 -5.49
C ALA A 461 -32.11 4.88 -5.78
N ASP A 462 -32.70 5.47 -4.74
CA ASP A 462 -33.51 6.70 -4.82
C ASP A 462 -32.64 7.95 -4.85
N ARG A 463 -31.57 7.95 -4.05
CA ARG A 463 -30.71 9.12 -3.83
C ARG A 463 -29.25 8.74 -3.66
N VAL A 464 -28.39 9.71 -3.99
CA VAL A 464 -26.96 9.70 -3.69
C VAL A 464 -26.63 10.86 -2.76
N LYS A 465 -25.73 10.63 -1.80
CA LYS A 465 -25.09 11.64 -0.96
C LYS A 465 -23.60 11.67 -1.26
N VAL A 466 -23.02 12.86 -1.26
CA VAL A 466 -21.57 13.07 -1.39
C VAL A 466 -21.00 13.26 0.01
N PHE A 467 -20.26 12.26 0.50
CA PHE A 467 -19.66 12.29 1.85
C PHE A 467 -18.41 13.18 1.87
N TYR A 468 -17.58 13.07 0.83
CA TYR A 468 -16.38 13.87 0.63
C TYR A 468 -15.97 13.88 -0.85
N ASP A 469 -15.54 15.02 -1.38
CA ASP A 469 -15.40 15.31 -2.82
C ASP A 469 -14.09 16.00 -3.22
N LYS A 470 -13.04 15.85 -2.40
CA LYS A 470 -11.75 16.54 -2.55
C LYS A 470 -10.57 15.57 -2.68
N LEU A 471 -10.84 14.34 -3.10
CA LEU A 471 -9.84 13.28 -3.25
C LEU A 471 -9.18 13.34 -4.63
N HIS A 472 -8.01 12.70 -4.75
CA HIS A 472 -7.31 12.48 -6.00
C HIS A 472 -7.00 10.97 -6.18
N CYS A 473 -7.69 10.34 -7.13
CA CYS A 473 -7.60 8.90 -7.44
C CYS A 473 -7.70 7.97 -6.20
N PRO A 474 -8.83 7.97 -5.46
CA PRO A 474 -9.07 7.09 -4.32
C PRO A 474 -9.24 5.62 -4.74
N THR A 475 -8.14 4.87 -4.65
CA THR A 475 -8.00 3.44 -5.03
C THR A 475 -8.30 2.45 -3.91
N GLY A 476 -8.59 2.94 -2.69
CA GLY A 476 -8.90 2.12 -1.51
C GLY A 476 -9.61 2.92 -0.41
N PHE A 477 -10.65 2.35 0.20
CA PHE A 477 -11.28 2.84 1.43
C PHE A 477 -11.82 1.71 2.32
N GLU A 478 -11.86 1.94 3.64
CA GLU A 478 -12.45 1.02 4.63
C GLU A 478 -12.93 1.78 5.89
N PHE A 479 -13.86 1.19 6.64
CA PHE A 479 -14.46 1.80 7.83
C PHE A 479 -13.64 1.53 9.10
N TRP A 480 -13.50 2.56 9.94
CA TRP A 480 -12.69 2.53 11.16
C TRP A 480 -13.14 3.60 12.17
N ASN A 481 -13.26 3.27 13.46
CA ASN A 481 -13.42 4.23 14.56
C ASN A 481 -14.61 5.21 14.38
N GLY A 482 -15.74 4.70 13.88
CA GLY A 482 -16.91 5.51 13.50
C GLY A 482 -16.62 6.54 12.39
N GLY A 483 -15.72 6.24 11.46
CA GLY A 483 -15.36 7.04 10.30
C GLY A 483 -14.80 6.17 9.17
N VAL A 484 -14.11 6.78 8.21
CA VAL A 484 -13.56 6.12 7.01
C VAL A 484 -12.07 6.44 6.84
N LEU A 485 -11.28 5.41 6.57
CA LEU A 485 -9.93 5.52 6.03
C LEU A 485 -10.02 5.51 4.50
N VAL A 486 -9.30 6.39 3.81
CA VAL A 486 -9.31 6.46 2.33
C VAL A 486 -7.96 6.90 1.76
N VAL A 487 -7.60 6.39 0.58
CA VAL A 487 -6.44 6.84 -0.21
C VAL A 487 -6.73 8.19 -0.87
N ASP A 488 -5.78 9.12 -0.76
CA ASP A 488 -5.72 10.41 -1.45
C ASP A 488 -4.27 10.65 -1.90
N GLN A 489 -3.85 10.02 -3.01
CA GLN A 489 -2.44 9.86 -3.38
C GLN A 489 -1.68 11.21 -3.33
N PRO A 490 -0.59 11.36 -2.55
CA PRO A 490 0.28 10.35 -1.91
C PRO A 490 -0.09 9.87 -0.49
N ARG A 491 -1.33 10.08 -0.04
CA ARG A 491 -1.71 10.06 1.37
C ARG A 491 -2.77 9.03 1.70
N VAL A 492 -2.93 8.75 2.99
CA VAL A 492 -4.15 8.17 3.57
C VAL A 492 -4.76 9.16 4.54
N LEU A 493 -6.05 9.43 4.35
CA LEU A 493 -6.87 10.31 5.18
C LEU A 493 -7.72 9.48 6.15
N PHE A 494 -8.01 10.07 7.32
CA PHE A 494 -9.18 9.72 8.12
C PHE A 494 -10.26 10.79 7.91
N LEU A 495 -11.46 10.35 7.56
CA LEU A 495 -12.64 11.19 7.31
C LEU A 495 -13.75 10.80 8.28
N LYS A 496 -14.37 11.79 8.94
CA LYS A 496 -15.45 11.51 9.91
C LYS A 496 -16.53 12.59 9.97
N ASP A 497 -17.78 12.12 9.91
CA ASP A 497 -19.00 12.83 10.30
C ASP A 497 -19.09 12.89 11.83
N ASN A 498 -19.36 14.07 12.39
CA ASN A 498 -19.51 14.29 13.83
C ASN A 498 -20.88 14.83 14.24
N ASP A 499 -21.77 15.22 13.31
CA ASP A 499 -23.11 15.77 13.62
C ASP A 499 -24.29 14.96 13.06
N GLY A 500 -24.04 14.09 12.08
CA GLY A 500 -24.99 13.16 11.47
C GLY A 500 -25.54 13.57 10.10
N ASP A 501 -25.01 14.62 9.44
CA ASP A 501 -25.46 15.03 8.09
C ASP A 501 -24.96 14.13 6.93
N ASP A 502 -24.18 13.08 7.23
CA ASP A 502 -23.49 12.19 6.29
C ASP A 502 -22.41 12.91 5.43
N ARG A 503 -21.62 13.81 6.03
CA ARG A 503 -20.40 14.40 5.42
C ARG A 503 -19.20 14.38 6.36
N ALA A 504 -17.99 14.49 5.80
CA ALA A 504 -16.77 14.57 6.60
C ALA A 504 -16.50 15.97 7.18
N ASP A 505 -16.90 16.19 8.43
CA ASP A 505 -16.50 17.32 9.28
C ASP A 505 -15.00 17.32 9.57
N GLN A 506 -14.49 16.15 10.00
CA GLN A 506 -13.09 15.92 10.33
C GLN A 506 -12.38 15.34 9.11
N VAL A 507 -11.27 15.98 8.74
CA VAL A 507 -10.31 15.50 7.74
C VAL A 507 -8.93 15.49 8.40
N GLU A 508 -8.35 14.31 8.59
CA GLU A 508 -7.06 14.15 9.25
C GLU A 508 -6.06 13.40 8.37
N PHE A 509 -4.95 14.06 8.03
CA PHE A 509 -3.86 13.48 7.25
C PHE A 509 -3.04 12.51 8.12
N LEU A 510 -3.38 11.23 8.10
CA LEU A 510 -2.71 10.21 8.91
C LEU A 510 -1.27 9.98 8.44
N MET A 511 -1.12 9.67 7.16
CA MET A 511 0.12 9.15 6.58
C MET A 511 0.32 9.71 5.18
N ASP A 512 1.56 10.05 4.85
CA ASP A 512 2.04 10.44 3.53
C ASP A 512 3.23 9.53 3.20
N GLY A 513 3.59 9.44 1.93
CA GLY A 513 4.70 8.61 1.46
C GLY A 513 4.29 7.50 0.49
N TRP A 514 3.00 7.32 0.23
CA TRP A 514 2.53 6.35 -0.77
C TRP A 514 2.94 6.76 -2.18
N ALA A 515 3.14 5.75 -3.02
CA ALA A 515 3.58 5.89 -4.39
C ALA A 515 2.57 6.63 -5.26
N THR A 516 3.06 7.64 -5.98
CA THR A 516 2.34 8.35 -7.05
C THR A 516 2.83 7.92 -8.44
N ASP A 517 3.69 6.91 -8.50
CA ASP A 517 4.36 6.42 -9.72
C ASP A 517 3.36 5.96 -10.79
N ASP A 518 2.27 5.28 -10.42
CA ASP A 518 1.23 4.87 -11.36
C ASP A 518 -0.13 4.76 -10.64
N THR A 519 -1.13 5.49 -11.15
CA THR A 519 -2.47 5.61 -10.55
C THR A 519 -3.29 4.33 -10.58
N HIS A 520 -2.83 3.27 -11.25
CA HIS A 520 -3.43 1.92 -11.16
C HIS A 520 -2.47 0.83 -10.65
N HIS A 521 -1.28 1.17 -10.13
CA HIS A 521 -0.43 0.25 -9.34
C HIS A 521 -0.17 0.74 -7.90
N THR A 522 -0.66 1.93 -7.54
CA THR A 522 -0.60 2.49 -6.18
C THR A 522 -1.38 1.65 -5.14
N CYS A 523 -1.25 2.02 -3.86
CA CYS A 523 -1.95 1.40 -2.74
C CYS A 523 -3.47 1.36 -2.97
N GLY A 524 -4.09 0.18 -2.93
CA GLY A 524 -5.52 -0.02 -3.18
C GLY A 524 -6.03 -1.41 -2.80
N ALA A 525 -7.26 -1.74 -3.19
CA ALA A 525 -7.92 -3.03 -2.95
C ALA A 525 -7.85 -3.48 -1.47
N TRP A 526 -8.53 -2.72 -0.60
CA TRP A 526 -8.43 -2.83 0.86
C TRP A 526 -9.41 -3.84 1.47
N GLU A 527 -8.91 -4.70 2.36
CA GLU A 527 -9.68 -5.75 3.05
C GLU A 527 -9.16 -5.93 4.50
N TRP A 528 -10.05 -6.04 5.50
CA TRP A 528 -9.63 -6.32 6.88
C TRP A 528 -9.38 -7.80 7.12
N SER A 529 -8.24 -8.14 7.73
CA SER A 529 -8.10 -9.43 8.39
C SER A 529 -9.15 -9.60 9.49
N HIS A 530 -9.49 -10.85 9.81
CA HIS A 530 -10.48 -11.14 10.86
C HIS A 530 -10.07 -10.50 12.20
N GLY A 531 -8.77 -10.57 12.54
CA GLY A 531 -8.16 -9.93 13.70
C GLY A 531 -8.04 -8.40 13.67
N GLY A 532 -8.31 -7.74 12.54
CA GLY A 532 -8.33 -6.28 12.44
C GLY A 532 -7.03 -5.59 12.01
N LEU A 533 -6.22 -6.28 11.21
CA LEU A 533 -5.15 -5.65 10.44
C LEU A 533 -5.68 -5.30 9.04
N LEU A 534 -5.37 -4.11 8.52
CA LEU A 534 -5.79 -3.69 7.18
C LEU A 534 -4.80 -4.22 6.14
N HIS A 535 -5.26 -5.07 5.23
CA HIS A 535 -4.46 -5.51 4.08
C HIS A 535 -4.69 -4.55 2.91
N MET A 536 -3.61 -4.10 2.29
CA MET A 536 -3.60 -3.11 1.21
C MET A 536 -2.59 -3.55 0.14
N LEU A 537 -2.94 -3.47 -1.13
CA LEU A 537 -2.14 -4.00 -2.23
C LEU A 537 -1.44 -2.91 -3.03
N GLU A 538 -0.23 -3.19 -3.50
CA GLU A 538 0.58 -2.28 -4.33
C GLU A 538 1.36 -3.10 -5.37
N GLY A 539 1.48 -2.58 -6.60
CA GLY A 539 2.18 -3.23 -7.70
C GLY A 539 3.70 -2.99 -7.71
N ILE A 540 4.42 -3.65 -8.64
CA ILE A 540 5.89 -3.49 -8.80
C ILE A 540 6.31 -2.12 -9.38
N ALA A 541 5.39 -1.19 -9.54
CA ALA A 541 5.57 0.08 -10.24
C ALA A 541 6.18 1.20 -9.38
N THR A 542 6.34 0.96 -8.07
CA THR A 542 6.18 2.00 -7.05
C THR A 542 7.45 2.36 -6.30
N SER A 543 7.47 3.59 -5.78
CA SER A 543 8.46 4.10 -4.83
C SER A 543 7.77 4.63 -3.57
N THR A 544 7.30 3.71 -2.72
CA THR A 544 6.63 4.04 -1.44
C THR A 544 7.64 4.21 -0.30
N THR A 545 7.48 5.29 0.46
CA THR A 545 8.45 5.82 1.43
C THR A 545 7.71 6.43 2.62
N LEU A 546 7.28 5.61 3.57
CA LEU A 546 6.35 5.98 4.65
C LEU A 546 7.09 6.31 5.94
N GLU A 547 6.52 7.19 6.76
CA GLU A 547 6.96 7.41 8.14
C GLU A 547 5.89 6.97 9.14
N THR A 548 6.35 6.52 10.31
CA THR A 548 5.50 6.07 11.42
C THR A 548 6.16 6.39 12.76
N PRO A 549 5.44 6.30 13.89
CA PRO A 549 6.02 6.26 15.24
C PRO A 549 6.98 5.08 15.48
N ARG A 550 7.07 4.12 14.54
CA ARG A 550 7.98 2.97 14.57
C ARG A 550 9.22 3.16 13.70
N GLY A 551 9.31 4.27 12.97
CA GLY A 551 10.41 4.60 12.06
C GLY A 551 9.97 4.67 10.59
N PRO A 552 10.93 4.87 9.67
CA PRO A 552 10.69 4.87 8.23
C PRO A 552 10.45 3.44 7.70
N HIS A 553 9.50 3.29 6.78
CA HIS A 553 9.31 2.10 5.93
C HIS A 553 9.54 2.48 4.47
N ARG A 554 10.40 1.74 3.76
CA ARG A 554 10.75 2.03 2.36
C ARG A 554 10.57 0.79 1.49
N SER A 555 9.93 0.97 0.34
CA SER A 555 9.70 -0.07 -0.66
C SER A 555 9.88 0.50 -2.07
N PHE A 556 10.55 -0.25 -2.94
CA PHE A 556 10.90 0.20 -4.28
C PHE A 556 10.84 -0.96 -5.27
N GLY A 557 10.08 -0.80 -6.36
CA GLY A 557 9.92 -1.84 -7.39
C GLY A 557 9.36 -3.17 -6.86
N SER A 558 8.75 -3.16 -5.68
CA SER A 558 8.54 -4.34 -4.83
C SER A 558 7.05 -4.55 -4.55
N GLY A 559 6.35 -5.07 -5.55
CA GLY A 559 4.92 -5.37 -5.47
C GLY A 559 4.61 -6.37 -4.34
N GLY A 560 3.50 -6.14 -3.65
CA GLY A 560 3.19 -6.88 -2.43
C GLY A 560 1.91 -6.47 -1.73
N ALA A 561 1.69 -7.07 -0.57
CA ALA A 561 0.67 -6.65 0.38
C ALA A 561 1.34 -5.92 1.56
N TYR A 562 0.88 -4.70 1.83
CA TYR A 562 1.08 -4.01 3.09
C TYR A 562 0.02 -4.49 4.09
N VAL A 563 0.43 -4.65 5.34
CA VAL A 563 -0.44 -5.01 6.46
C VAL A 563 -0.26 -3.91 7.51
N PHE A 564 -1.28 -3.07 7.66
CA PHE A 564 -1.26 -1.90 8.53
C PHE A 564 -2.14 -2.10 9.77
N ASP A 565 -1.58 -1.78 10.92
CA ASP A 565 -2.30 -1.64 12.18
C ASP A 565 -2.51 -0.14 12.49
N PRO A 566 -3.76 0.37 12.38
CA PRO A 566 -4.07 1.78 12.67
C PRO A 566 -4.06 2.15 14.16
N ARG A 567 -4.01 1.18 15.10
CA ARG A 567 -3.85 1.47 16.53
C ARG A 567 -2.39 1.66 16.87
N THR A 568 -1.54 0.69 16.50
CA THR A 568 -0.13 0.68 16.91
C THR A 568 0.81 1.37 15.94
N TRP A 569 0.30 1.74 14.76
CA TRP A 569 1.03 2.30 13.62
C TRP A 569 2.16 1.40 13.11
N VAL A 570 2.05 0.09 13.34
CA VAL A 570 2.93 -0.91 12.75
C VAL A 570 2.50 -1.15 11.31
N ILE A 571 3.43 -0.91 10.38
CA ILE A 571 3.34 -1.37 9.00
C ILE A 571 4.20 -2.61 8.87
N ARG A 572 3.67 -3.64 8.22
CA ARG A 572 4.41 -4.81 7.73
C ARG A 572 4.22 -4.87 6.21
N GLN A 573 5.16 -5.44 5.47
CA GLN A 573 4.97 -5.72 4.05
C GLN A 573 5.48 -7.13 3.74
N PHE A 574 4.77 -7.87 2.89
CA PHE A 574 5.31 -9.06 2.25
C PHE A 574 5.21 -8.91 0.72
N THR A 575 6.32 -9.19 0.03
CA THR A 575 6.37 -9.14 -1.43
C THR A 575 5.69 -10.35 -2.05
N LEU A 576 5.23 -10.16 -3.28
CA LEU A 576 4.52 -11.16 -4.07
C LEU A 576 5.27 -11.42 -5.39
N PRO A 577 6.43 -12.11 -5.39
CA PRO A 577 7.16 -12.39 -6.62
C PRO A 577 6.28 -13.21 -7.59
N GLY A 578 6.34 -12.90 -8.87
CA GLY A 578 5.41 -13.40 -9.89
C GLY A 578 4.11 -12.61 -10.03
N GLN A 579 3.84 -11.63 -9.16
CA GLN A 579 2.76 -10.65 -9.31
C GLN A 579 3.33 -9.28 -9.70
N TYR A 580 2.50 -8.43 -10.32
CA TYR A 580 2.93 -7.18 -10.94
C TYR A 580 2.07 -5.98 -10.50
N ASN A 581 0.79 -6.23 -10.20
CA ASN A 581 -0.20 -5.20 -9.89
C ASN A 581 -1.39 -5.81 -9.12
N SER A 582 -1.21 -6.18 -7.86
CA SER A 582 -2.22 -6.90 -7.10
C SER A 582 -3.44 -6.01 -6.79
N TRP A 583 -4.65 -6.51 -7.08
CA TRP A 583 -5.91 -5.74 -7.06
C TRP A 583 -7.10 -6.51 -6.46
N CYS A 584 -6.84 -7.69 -5.88
CA CYS A 584 -7.86 -8.58 -5.37
C CYS A 584 -7.40 -9.14 -4.01
N TYR A 585 -8.20 -9.00 -2.95
CA TYR A 585 -7.94 -9.62 -1.65
C TYR A 585 -9.26 -10.02 -0.99
N VAL A 586 -9.35 -11.28 -0.55
CA VAL A 586 -10.50 -11.79 0.22
C VAL A 586 -10.02 -12.80 1.26
N PHE A 587 -10.69 -12.87 2.42
CA PHE A 587 -10.43 -13.88 3.45
C PHE A 587 -11.50 -14.97 3.47
N ASP A 588 -11.08 -16.22 3.64
CA ASP A 588 -11.98 -17.31 4.03
C ASP A 588 -12.47 -17.16 5.48
N GLN A 589 -13.45 -17.98 5.88
CA GLN A 589 -13.98 -18.00 7.24
C GLN A 589 -13.00 -18.39 8.37
N TRP A 590 -11.80 -18.86 8.02
CA TRP A 590 -10.73 -19.23 8.96
C TRP A 590 -9.59 -18.21 8.97
N GLY A 591 -9.76 -17.06 8.29
CA GLY A 591 -8.78 -15.98 8.22
C GLY A 591 -7.63 -16.25 7.24
N GLN A 592 -7.81 -17.17 6.28
CA GLN A 592 -6.84 -17.45 5.22
C GLN A 592 -7.09 -16.52 4.03
N GLY A 593 -6.08 -15.72 3.65
CA GLY A 593 -6.23 -14.70 2.61
C GLY A 593 -5.89 -15.22 1.22
N ILE A 594 -6.67 -14.82 0.23
CA ILE A 594 -6.44 -15.09 -1.20
C ILE A 594 -6.19 -13.77 -1.91
N VAL A 595 -4.96 -13.57 -2.36
CA VAL A 595 -4.51 -12.38 -3.11
C VAL A 595 -4.46 -12.68 -4.60
N GLY A 596 -4.97 -11.76 -5.42
CA GLY A 596 -4.95 -11.85 -6.88
C GLY A 596 -4.18 -10.72 -7.55
N ASP A 597 -3.28 -11.09 -8.46
CA ASP A 597 -2.58 -10.15 -9.34
C ASP A 597 -3.53 -9.57 -10.38
N GLY A 598 -3.74 -8.26 -10.39
CA GLY A 598 -4.53 -7.58 -11.41
C GLY A 598 -3.96 -7.78 -12.81
N THR A 599 -2.64 -7.73 -13.00
CA THR A 599 -2.03 -7.83 -14.35
C THR A 599 -2.32 -9.18 -15.03
N THR A 600 -2.17 -10.30 -14.31
CA THR A 600 -2.26 -11.67 -14.84
C THR A 600 -3.52 -12.43 -14.45
N ALA A 601 -4.30 -11.92 -13.47
CA ALA A 601 -5.36 -12.62 -12.73
C ALA A 601 -4.90 -13.89 -11.96
N ASN A 602 -3.60 -14.09 -11.77
CA ASN A 602 -3.06 -15.18 -10.96
C ASN A 602 -3.43 -14.98 -9.48
N HIS A 603 -4.08 -15.97 -8.88
CA HIS A 603 -4.52 -15.96 -7.48
C HIS A 603 -3.67 -16.90 -6.63
N HIS A 604 -3.28 -16.45 -5.44
CA HIS A 604 -2.33 -17.10 -4.53
C HIS A 604 -2.81 -17.01 -3.06
N TRP A 605 -2.38 -17.95 -2.24
CA TRP A 605 -2.69 -18.00 -0.80
C TRP A 605 -1.65 -17.24 0.04
N ASP A 606 -2.10 -16.45 1.01
CA ASP A 606 -1.28 -15.46 1.73
C ASP A 606 -0.36 -16.02 2.82
N ALA A 607 -0.69 -17.14 3.46
CA ALA A 607 0.06 -17.64 4.61
C ALA A 607 1.52 -18.02 4.26
N PRO A 608 1.81 -18.80 3.19
CA PRO A 608 3.20 -19.09 2.80
C PRO A 608 4.01 -17.82 2.46
N LEU A 609 3.34 -16.82 1.85
CA LEU A 609 3.95 -15.56 1.43
C LEU A 609 4.19 -14.58 2.59
N SER A 610 3.51 -14.75 3.73
CA SER A 610 3.58 -13.86 4.89
C SER A 610 4.43 -14.40 6.06
N THR A 611 5.45 -15.20 5.75
CA THR A 611 6.60 -15.46 6.66
C THR A 611 7.44 -14.18 6.89
N ALA A 612 8.37 -14.23 7.83
CA ALA A 612 9.39 -13.19 8.00
C ALA A 612 10.16 -12.87 6.71
N TRP A 613 10.69 -11.64 6.62
CA TRP A 613 11.37 -11.15 5.43
C TRP A 613 12.61 -11.97 5.08
N THR A 614 12.79 -12.23 3.78
CA THR A 614 14.04 -12.78 3.26
C THR A 614 14.24 -12.33 1.81
N ASN A 615 15.47 -11.92 1.47
CA ASN A 615 15.83 -11.44 0.12
C ASN A 615 15.75 -12.53 -0.96
N ASN A 616 15.59 -13.80 -0.56
CA ASN A 616 15.51 -14.95 -1.46
C ASN A 616 14.06 -15.41 -1.70
N ARG A 617 13.05 -14.61 -1.32
CA ARG A 617 11.63 -14.98 -1.49
C ARG A 617 11.30 -15.27 -2.95
N LYS A 618 10.74 -16.46 -3.21
CA LYS A 618 10.31 -16.95 -4.53
C LYS A 618 8.84 -16.68 -4.79
N GLY A 619 8.41 -16.72 -6.05
CA GLY A 619 7.00 -16.72 -6.38
C GLY A 619 6.31 -18.02 -5.95
N LEU A 620 5.04 -17.92 -5.58
CA LEU A 620 4.23 -19.06 -5.15
C LEU A 620 3.44 -19.63 -6.34
N ASP A 621 3.04 -20.90 -6.26
CA ASP A 621 2.03 -21.49 -7.15
C ASP A 621 0.70 -20.74 -7.06
N THR A 622 -0.08 -20.77 -8.15
CA THR A 622 -1.48 -20.33 -8.13
C THR A 622 -2.39 -21.38 -7.49
N ILE A 623 -3.51 -20.93 -6.92
CA ILE A 623 -4.56 -21.82 -6.42
C ILE A 623 -5.45 -22.39 -7.54
N PHE A 624 -5.52 -21.74 -8.70
CA PHE A 624 -6.20 -22.24 -9.90
C PHE A 624 -5.55 -21.73 -11.20
N ASN A 625 -5.86 -22.39 -12.31
CA ASN A 625 -5.54 -21.90 -13.66
C ASN A 625 -6.63 -20.93 -14.12
N ASN A 626 -6.26 -19.68 -14.41
CA ASN A 626 -7.18 -18.62 -14.85
C ASN A 626 -7.54 -18.66 -16.35
N GLU A 627 -7.04 -19.64 -17.11
CA GLU A 627 -7.23 -19.77 -18.56
C GLU A 627 -6.85 -18.50 -19.36
N GLY A 628 -5.86 -17.74 -18.87
CA GLY A 628 -5.36 -16.52 -19.51
C GLY A 628 -6.30 -15.32 -19.44
N MET A 629 -7.36 -15.36 -18.62
CA MET A 629 -8.28 -14.24 -18.41
C MET A 629 -7.60 -13.12 -17.60
N ARG A 630 -7.63 -11.87 -18.07
CA ARG A 630 -6.97 -10.71 -17.46
C ARG A 630 -7.45 -9.36 -18.01
N PRO A 631 -7.19 -8.24 -17.30
CA PRO A 631 -6.75 -8.13 -15.92
C PRO A 631 -7.89 -8.36 -14.93
N ALA A 632 -7.56 -8.51 -13.64
CA ALA A 632 -8.51 -8.70 -12.54
C ALA A 632 -8.68 -7.44 -11.68
N LEU A 633 -9.90 -7.19 -11.17
CA LEU A 633 -10.26 -6.03 -10.35
C LEU A 633 -11.22 -6.44 -9.21
N GLY A 634 -10.68 -6.80 -8.05
CA GLY A 634 -11.44 -7.34 -6.92
C GLY A 634 -11.88 -8.81 -7.09
N ASN A 635 -12.06 -9.50 -5.95
CA ASN A 635 -12.51 -10.89 -5.88
C ASN A 635 -13.42 -11.13 -4.65
N GLU A 636 -14.24 -12.18 -4.72
CA GLU A 636 -15.14 -12.57 -3.62
C GLU A 636 -15.34 -14.08 -3.54
N ILE A 637 -15.58 -14.58 -2.33
CA ILE A 637 -15.99 -15.96 -2.09
C ILE A 637 -17.50 -15.98 -1.85
N LEU A 638 -18.22 -16.71 -2.68
CA LEU A 638 -19.67 -16.65 -2.80
C LEU A 638 -20.34 -17.48 -1.69
N VAL A 639 -20.61 -16.86 -0.54
CA VAL A 639 -21.32 -17.50 0.59
C VAL A 639 -22.46 -16.62 1.09
N SER A 640 -23.69 -17.05 0.80
CA SER A 640 -24.92 -16.34 1.16
C SER A 640 -26.14 -17.24 0.99
N ARG A 641 -27.05 -17.27 1.97
CA ARG A 641 -28.31 -18.03 1.88
C ARG A 641 -29.25 -17.58 0.76
N HIS A 642 -29.04 -16.39 0.20
CA HIS A 642 -29.79 -15.91 -0.97
C HIS A 642 -29.36 -16.61 -2.27
N LEU A 643 -28.06 -16.92 -2.42
CA LEU A 643 -27.53 -17.52 -3.65
C LEU A 643 -27.97 -18.98 -3.79
N PRO A 644 -28.07 -19.52 -5.02
CA PRO A 644 -28.18 -20.96 -5.29
C PRO A 644 -27.16 -21.83 -4.53
N ASP A 645 -27.47 -23.11 -4.37
CA ASP A 645 -26.64 -24.03 -3.58
C ASP A 645 -25.35 -24.47 -4.30
N ASP A 646 -25.31 -24.44 -5.64
CA ASP A 646 -24.11 -24.77 -6.41
C ASP A 646 -23.01 -23.72 -6.27
N LEU A 647 -23.40 -22.46 -6.06
CA LEU A 647 -22.50 -21.30 -5.94
C LEU A 647 -21.77 -21.24 -4.59
N GLN A 648 -22.24 -21.95 -3.56
CA GLN A 648 -21.73 -21.80 -2.19
C GLN A 648 -20.26 -22.21 -2.08
N GLY A 649 -19.40 -21.26 -1.68
CA GLY A 649 -17.96 -21.47 -1.54
C GLY A 649 -17.17 -21.42 -2.85
N GLN A 650 -17.81 -21.11 -4.00
CA GLN A 650 -17.09 -20.78 -5.22
C GLN A 650 -16.38 -19.43 -5.07
N ILE A 651 -15.24 -19.25 -5.75
CA ILE A 651 -14.53 -17.96 -5.82
C ILE A 651 -14.69 -17.33 -7.21
N THR A 652 -14.82 -16.01 -7.24
CA THR A 652 -14.94 -15.20 -8.47
C THR A 652 -14.07 -13.95 -8.40
N TYR A 653 -13.73 -13.37 -9.55
CA TYR A 653 -13.04 -12.08 -9.66
C TYR A 653 -13.58 -11.31 -10.87
N ALA A 654 -13.49 -9.98 -10.88
CA ALA A 654 -13.94 -9.20 -12.02
C ALA A 654 -12.86 -9.08 -13.10
N CYS A 655 -13.18 -9.42 -14.35
CA CYS A 655 -12.25 -9.48 -15.47
C CYS A 655 -12.59 -8.48 -16.59
N VAL A 656 -11.74 -7.46 -16.74
CA VAL A 656 -12.14 -6.19 -17.39
C VAL A 656 -11.67 -5.98 -18.83
N ILE A 657 -10.77 -6.80 -19.38
CA ILE A 657 -10.32 -6.66 -20.78
C ILE A 657 -10.71 -7.84 -21.66
N ASN A 658 -10.14 -9.04 -21.45
CA ASN A 658 -10.23 -10.11 -22.45
C ASN A 658 -11.38 -11.12 -22.24
N MET A 659 -12.31 -10.77 -21.34
CA MET A 659 -13.53 -11.53 -20.99
C MET A 659 -14.78 -10.64 -20.88
N ASN A 660 -14.67 -9.43 -20.32
CA ASN A 660 -15.80 -8.55 -19.95
C ASN A 660 -16.85 -9.31 -19.09
N GLY A 661 -16.45 -9.72 -17.89
CA GLY A 661 -17.29 -10.55 -17.03
C GLY A 661 -16.63 -10.97 -15.72
N MET A 662 -17.23 -11.93 -15.01
CA MET A 662 -16.68 -12.54 -13.81
C MET A 662 -16.73 -14.08 -13.97
N PRO A 663 -15.58 -14.79 -14.04
CA PRO A 663 -15.55 -16.25 -14.07
C PRO A 663 -15.67 -16.83 -12.66
N ARG A 664 -16.15 -18.07 -12.53
CA ARG A 664 -16.30 -18.76 -11.23
C ARG A 664 -15.48 -20.05 -11.18
N PHE A 665 -14.92 -20.35 -10.01
CA PHE A 665 -14.04 -21.48 -9.75
C PHE A 665 -14.46 -22.22 -8.48
N THR A 666 -14.21 -23.54 -8.42
CA THR A 666 -14.23 -24.26 -7.13
C THR A 666 -13.07 -23.79 -6.24
N LEU A 667 -13.23 -23.95 -4.92
CA LEU A 667 -12.17 -23.71 -3.95
C LEU A 667 -12.21 -24.84 -2.91
N GLU A 668 -11.15 -25.65 -2.88
CA GLU A 668 -11.07 -26.89 -2.11
C GLU A 668 -9.72 -26.96 -1.38
N ASP A 669 -9.67 -27.57 -0.19
CA ASP A 669 -8.42 -27.81 0.54
C ASP A 669 -7.47 -28.74 -0.26
N ASP A 670 -6.18 -28.39 -0.31
CA ASP A 670 -5.11 -29.13 -1.00
C ASP A 670 -3.85 -29.22 -0.12
N GLY A 671 -3.78 -30.27 0.69
CA GLY A 671 -2.79 -30.38 1.76
C GLY A 671 -2.97 -29.25 2.78
N ALA A 672 -1.92 -28.48 3.04
CA ALA A 672 -2.01 -27.26 3.83
C ALA A 672 -2.77 -26.12 3.12
N GLY A 673 -2.73 -26.07 1.78
CA GLY A 673 -3.22 -24.95 0.97
C GLY A 673 -4.55 -25.22 0.29
N PHE A 674 -4.70 -24.69 -0.92
CA PHE A 674 -5.95 -24.71 -1.68
C PHE A 674 -5.73 -25.04 -3.15
N ARG A 675 -6.75 -25.64 -3.79
CA ARG A 675 -6.84 -25.80 -5.25
C ARG A 675 -8.24 -25.43 -5.76
N GLY A 676 -8.33 -25.05 -7.03
CA GLY A 676 -9.59 -24.72 -7.69
C GLY A 676 -9.59 -25.01 -9.19
N GLN A 677 -10.78 -25.16 -9.77
CA GLN A 677 -10.98 -25.37 -11.21
C GLN A 677 -12.11 -24.46 -11.72
N ARG A 678 -11.97 -23.90 -12.94
CA ARG A 678 -13.02 -23.06 -13.55
C ARG A 678 -14.24 -23.92 -13.87
N LEU A 679 -15.43 -23.47 -13.48
CA LEU A 679 -16.66 -24.18 -13.78
C LEU A 679 -16.92 -24.23 -15.31
N LYS A 680 -17.42 -25.37 -15.77
CA LYS A 680 -17.74 -25.67 -17.18
C LYS A 680 -19.13 -26.26 -17.28
N LYS A 681 -19.82 -25.99 -18.38
CA LYS A 681 -21.10 -26.60 -18.74
C LYS A 681 -20.88 -28.00 -19.31
N ALA A 682 -21.95 -28.77 -19.50
CA ALA A 682 -21.91 -30.15 -20.00
C ALA A 682 -21.33 -30.29 -21.42
N ASP A 683 -21.24 -29.20 -22.19
CA ASP A 683 -20.59 -29.14 -23.52
C ASP A 683 -19.10 -28.74 -23.46
N GLY A 684 -18.55 -28.51 -22.26
CA GLY A 684 -17.18 -28.04 -22.05
C GLY A 684 -16.99 -26.52 -22.17
N SER A 685 -18.04 -25.75 -22.47
CA SER A 685 -17.96 -24.28 -22.50
C SER A 685 -17.84 -23.70 -21.08
N PRO A 686 -17.27 -22.49 -20.91
CA PRO A 686 -17.23 -21.80 -19.62
C PRO A 686 -18.62 -21.58 -19.00
N ASP A 687 -18.73 -21.83 -17.70
CA ASP A 687 -19.92 -21.53 -16.91
C ASP A 687 -19.70 -20.32 -15.98
N ASP A 688 -19.52 -19.16 -16.60
CA ASP A 688 -19.15 -17.91 -15.94
C ASP A 688 -20.30 -17.30 -15.12
N LEU A 689 -19.98 -16.60 -14.02
CA LEU A 689 -20.98 -15.95 -13.15
C LEU A 689 -21.74 -14.83 -13.86
N ILE A 690 -21.00 -14.01 -14.63
CA ILE A 690 -21.53 -13.03 -15.58
C ILE A 690 -20.56 -12.89 -16.76
N ARG A 691 -21.09 -12.64 -17.96
CA ARG A 691 -20.30 -12.45 -19.18
C ARG A 691 -21.08 -11.60 -20.18
N SER A 692 -20.47 -10.53 -20.68
CA SER A 692 -21.06 -9.66 -21.70
C SER A 692 -20.33 -9.76 -23.04
N THR A 693 -20.98 -9.33 -24.12
CA THR A 693 -20.28 -8.96 -25.37
C THR A 693 -20.04 -7.45 -25.47
N ASP A 694 -20.51 -6.64 -24.52
CA ASP A 694 -20.15 -5.22 -24.45
C ASP A 694 -18.70 -5.07 -23.96
N LYS A 695 -17.81 -4.61 -24.85
CA LYS A 695 -16.41 -4.36 -24.48
C LYS A 695 -16.24 -3.17 -23.54
N HIS A 696 -17.24 -2.30 -23.40
CA HIS A 696 -17.24 -1.21 -22.41
C HIS A 696 -17.57 -1.70 -20.99
N PHE A 697 -18.06 -2.92 -20.83
CA PHE A 697 -18.35 -3.48 -19.51
C PHE A 697 -17.05 -3.78 -18.76
N ARG A 698 -16.79 -3.04 -17.68
CA ARG A 698 -15.58 -3.12 -16.86
C ARG A 698 -16.01 -3.38 -15.40
N PRO A 699 -16.44 -4.61 -15.05
CA PRO A 699 -16.86 -4.91 -13.69
C PRO A 699 -15.69 -4.76 -12.72
N GLY A 700 -15.97 -4.34 -11.49
CA GLY A 700 -14.97 -4.21 -10.43
C GLY A 700 -15.55 -4.48 -9.05
N ASP A 701 -14.68 -4.93 -8.16
CA ASP A 701 -14.93 -5.10 -6.72
C ASP A 701 -16.27 -5.80 -6.39
N PRO A 702 -16.42 -7.09 -6.77
CA PRO A 702 -17.58 -7.88 -6.38
C PRO A 702 -17.57 -8.13 -4.87
N GLN A 703 -18.71 -7.99 -4.19
CA GLN A 703 -18.86 -8.32 -2.77
C GLN A 703 -20.27 -8.86 -2.44
N ILE A 704 -20.39 -9.67 -1.38
CA ILE A 704 -21.69 -10.09 -0.83
C ILE A 704 -22.32 -8.97 0.01
N GLY A 705 -23.45 -8.45 -0.48
CA GLY A 705 -24.18 -7.35 0.16
C GLY A 705 -24.89 -7.73 1.48
N PRO A 706 -25.39 -6.75 2.25
CA PRO A 706 -26.24 -6.98 3.42
C PRO A 706 -27.54 -7.73 3.09
N ASP A 707 -28.04 -7.60 1.86
CA ASP A 707 -29.19 -8.32 1.31
C ASP A 707 -28.86 -9.75 0.80
N GLY A 708 -27.58 -10.14 0.85
CA GLY A 708 -27.10 -11.43 0.38
C GLY A 708 -26.92 -11.57 -1.14
N ALA A 709 -27.17 -10.52 -1.93
CA ALA A 709 -26.88 -10.51 -3.36
C ALA A 709 -25.36 -10.30 -3.63
N VAL A 710 -24.90 -10.61 -4.85
CA VAL A 710 -23.54 -10.22 -5.29
C VAL A 710 -23.62 -8.83 -5.90
N TRP A 711 -23.03 -7.85 -5.23
CA TRP A 711 -22.94 -6.46 -5.70
C TRP A 711 -21.61 -6.24 -6.41
N PHE A 712 -21.57 -5.39 -7.42
CA PHE A 712 -20.35 -4.97 -8.10
C PHE A 712 -20.53 -3.61 -8.78
N VAL A 713 -19.43 -2.87 -8.94
CA VAL A 713 -19.40 -1.66 -9.78
C VAL A 713 -19.11 -2.04 -11.23
N ASP A 714 -19.57 -1.22 -12.17
CA ASP A 714 -19.15 -1.24 -13.56
C ASP A 714 -18.60 0.15 -13.92
N TRP A 715 -17.32 0.19 -14.25
CA TRP A 715 -16.63 1.42 -14.67
C TRP A 715 -17.10 1.87 -16.06
N ALA A 716 -17.70 0.99 -16.86
CA ALA A 716 -18.42 1.36 -18.10
C ALA A 716 -17.60 2.23 -19.08
N ASN A 717 -16.28 1.97 -19.20
CA ASN A 717 -15.32 2.88 -19.84
C ASN A 717 -14.53 2.22 -20.99
N ALA A 718 -14.37 2.94 -22.11
CA ALA A 718 -13.59 2.50 -23.26
C ALA A 718 -12.09 2.47 -23.01
N LEU A 719 -11.51 3.59 -22.57
CA LEU A 719 -10.05 3.81 -22.55
C LEU A 719 -9.46 3.61 -21.16
N ILE A 720 -9.22 2.34 -20.79
CA ILE A 720 -8.69 1.98 -19.46
C ILE A 720 -7.15 1.84 -19.40
N GLY A 721 -6.49 1.44 -20.49
CA GLY A 721 -5.04 1.19 -20.52
C GLY A 721 -4.18 2.47 -20.58
N HIS A 722 -2.98 2.43 -19.98
CA HIS A 722 -2.05 3.58 -19.91
C HIS A 722 -1.02 3.60 -21.06
N MET A 723 -0.60 2.44 -21.59
CA MET A 723 0.42 2.37 -22.65
C MET A 723 -0.17 2.60 -24.05
N GLN A 724 -1.45 2.26 -24.23
CA GLN A 724 -2.17 2.26 -25.50
C GLN A 724 -2.62 3.66 -25.92
N TYR A 725 -3.09 4.47 -24.95
CA TYR A 725 -3.70 5.81 -25.14
C TYR A 725 -3.01 6.83 -24.25
N SER A 726 -2.84 8.07 -24.73
CA SER A 726 -2.30 9.16 -23.90
C SER A 726 -3.24 9.46 -22.72
N GLN A 727 -2.70 9.95 -21.61
CA GLN A 727 -3.52 10.48 -20.50
C GLN A 727 -4.29 11.77 -20.86
N ARG A 728 -4.07 12.30 -22.08
CA ARG A 728 -4.78 13.41 -22.72
C ARG A 728 -5.53 13.01 -24.00
N ASP A 729 -5.66 11.71 -24.28
CA ASP A 729 -6.53 11.23 -25.36
C ASP A 729 -7.96 11.74 -25.12
N PRO A 730 -8.59 12.47 -26.08
CA PRO A 730 -9.87 13.13 -25.87
C PRO A 730 -11.04 12.16 -25.66
N ASN A 731 -10.87 10.87 -25.96
CA ASN A 731 -11.89 9.83 -25.76
C ASN A 731 -11.82 9.14 -24.38
N ARG A 732 -10.96 9.60 -23.46
CA ARG A 732 -10.96 9.11 -22.06
C ARG A 732 -12.19 9.61 -21.31
N ASP A 733 -13.12 8.70 -21.02
CA ASP A 733 -14.36 9.04 -20.35
C ASP A 733 -14.16 9.44 -18.87
N LYS A 734 -15.04 10.34 -18.42
CA LYS A 734 -15.00 11.08 -17.14
C LYS A 734 -16.38 11.08 -16.43
N GLN A 735 -17.34 10.30 -16.92
CA GLN A 735 -18.77 10.48 -16.67
C GLN A 735 -19.57 9.18 -16.52
N ARG A 736 -19.07 8.03 -17.01
CA ARG A 736 -19.76 6.73 -16.95
C ARG A 736 -19.50 6.02 -15.63
N GLY A 737 -20.49 5.26 -15.16
CA GLY A 737 -20.36 4.46 -13.95
C GLY A 737 -21.69 3.90 -13.50
N ARG A 738 -21.69 2.63 -13.09
CA ARG A 738 -22.91 1.89 -12.78
C ARG A 738 -22.70 0.95 -11.61
N ILE A 739 -23.81 0.58 -10.98
CA ILE A 739 -23.87 -0.35 -9.86
C ILE A 739 -24.92 -1.40 -10.18
N TYR A 740 -24.52 -2.66 -10.09
CA TYR A 740 -25.36 -3.81 -10.36
C TYR A 740 -25.37 -4.78 -9.18
N ARG A 741 -26.44 -5.59 -9.11
CA ARG A 741 -26.54 -6.73 -8.20
C ARG A 741 -27.04 -7.97 -8.93
N LEU A 742 -26.43 -9.13 -8.65
CA LEU A 742 -26.90 -10.45 -9.06
C LEU A 742 -27.82 -11.02 -7.98
N VAL A 743 -29.07 -11.24 -8.34
CA VAL A 743 -30.16 -11.67 -7.46
C VAL A 743 -30.64 -13.06 -7.91
N ALA A 744 -30.81 -13.99 -6.98
CA ALA A 744 -31.42 -15.29 -7.24
C ALA A 744 -32.93 -15.15 -7.50
N LYS A 745 -33.42 -15.73 -8.59
CA LYS A 745 -34.83 -15.59 -9.05
C LYS A 745 -35.84 -16.19 -8.07
N ASP A 746 -35.51 -17.35 -7.51
CA ASP A 746 -36.44 -18.19 -6.75
C ASP A 746 -36.09 -18.26 -5.25
N ARG A 747 -35.28 -17.31 -4.75
CA ARG A 747 -34.90 -17.19 -3.33
C ARG A 747 -35.12 -15.74 -2.85
N PRO A 748 -35.68 -15.52 -1.65
CA PRO A 748 -35.82 -14.17 -1.10
C PRO A 748 -34.44 -13.57 -0.82
N LEU A 749 -34.33 -12.24 -0.90
CA LEU A 749 -33.20 -11.50 -0.33
C LEU A 749 -33.18 -11.68 1.20
N ILE A 750 -32.00 -11.52 1.79
CA ILE A 750 -31.81 -11.57 3.24
C ILE A 750 -32.22 -10.21 3.83
N GLU A 751 -32.97 -10.21 4.94
CA GLU A 751 -33.22 -9.00 5.73
C GLU A 751 -31.89 -8.45 6.27
N PRO A 752 -31.47 -7.21 5.92
CA PRO A 752 -30.15 -6.70 6.27
C PRO A 752 -29.87 -6.64 7.77
N THR A 753 -28.92 -7.47 8.22
CA THR A 753 -28.41 -7.43 9.60
C THR A 753 -27.47 -6.22 9.77
N THR A 754 -27.99 -5.13 10.33
CA THR A 754 -27.23 -3.91 10.62
C THR A 754 -26.46 -3.98 11.95
N GLN A 755 -25.38 -3.19 12.02
CA GLN A 755 -24.51 -3.05 13.19
C GLN A 755 -24.73 -1.72 13.92
N ASP A 756 -25.32 -0.73 13.26
CA ASP A 756 -25.62 0.57 13.84
C ASP A 756 -26.56 0.46 15.06
N GLY A 757 -26.29 1.25 16.09
CA GLY A 757 -26.99 1.25 17.37
C GLY A 757 -26.93 -0.06 18.20
N LYS A 758 -26.17 -1.08 17.78
CA LYS A 758 -26.12 -2.39 18.47
C LYS A 758 -25.22 -2.38 19.69
N THR A 759 -25.63 -3.12 20.72
CA THR A 759 -24.79 -3.39 21.89
C THR A 759 -23.75 -4.47 21.61
N ILE A 760 -22.65 -4.49 22.39
CA ILE A 760 -21.58 -5.50 22.23
C ILE A 760 -22.13 -6.95 22.26
N PRO A 761 -23.05 -7.36 23.15
CA PRO A 761 -23.63 -8.72 23.12
C PRO A 761 -24.44 -9.02 21.85
N GLU A 762 -25.16 -8.04 21.28
CA GLU A 762 -25.87 -8.23 20.01
C GLU A 762 -24.88 -8.41 18.85
N LEU A 763 -23.79 -7.63 18.82
CA LEU A 763 -22.73 -7.77 17.81
C LEU A 763 -22.00 -9.11 17.90
N LEU A 764 -21.78 -9.64 19.10
CA LEU A 764 -21.19 -10.98 19.30
C LEU A 764 -22.11 -12.09 18.76
N GLU A 765 -23.43 -11.98 18.96
CA GLU A 765 -24.38 -12.93 18.36
C GLU A 765 -24.44 -12.84 16.83
N GLN A 766 -24.15 -11.68 16.22
CA GLN A 766 -24.00 -11.58 14.76
C GLN A 766 -22.80 -12.38 14.21
N LEU A 767 -21.83 -12.78 15.04
CA LEU A 767 -20.72 -13.67 14.65
C LEU A 767 -21.17 -15.14 14.44
N ARG A 768 -22.44 -15.45 14.73
CA ARG A 768 -23.11 -16.70 14.31
C ARG A 768 -23.65 -16.66 12.87
N ALA A 769 -23.66 -15.51 12.19
CA ALA A 769 -24.26 -15.39 10.87
C ALA A 769 -23.57 -16.32 9.83
N PRO A 770 -24.34 -17.01 8.97
CA PRO A 770 -23.79 -17.75 7.84
C PRO A 770 -23.05 -16.84 6.83
N GLU A 771 -23.57 -15.63 6.61
CA GLU A 771 -23.02 -14.65 5.67
C GLU A 771 -21.71 -14.04 6.20
N TRP A 772 -20.59 -14.35 5.55
CA TRP A 772 -19.25 -13.95 6.02
C TRP A 772 -19.10 -12.42 6.08
N ARG A 773 -19.65 -11.68 5.10
CA ARG A 773 -19.65 -10.21 5.09
C ARG A 773 -20.47 -9.58 6.23
N THR A 774 -21.44 -10.30 6.82
CA THR A 774 -22.12 -9.85 8.05
C THR A 774 -21.23 -10.03 9.28
N ARG A 775 -20.51 -11.15 9.39
CA ARG A 775 -19.50 -11.34 10.45
C ARG A 775 -18.36 -10.32 10.34
N TYR A 776 -17.93 -10.01 9.11
CA TYR A 776 -16.96 -8.96 8.80
C TYR A 776 -17.41 -7.59 9.34
N ARG A 777 -18.61 -7.13 8.99
CA ARG A 777 -19.16 -5.86 9.50
C ARG A 777 -19.31 -5.87 11.03
N ALA A 778 -19.78 -6.95 11.64
CA ALA A 778 -19.87 -7.09 13.09
C ALA A 778 -18.49 -6.99 13.78
N ARG A 779 -17.45 -7.65 13.23
CA ARG A 779 -16.07 -7.51 13.71
C ARG A 779 -15.50 -6.11 13.54
N ARG A 780 -15.87 -5.35 12.49
CA ARG A 780 -15.51 -3.93 12.38
C ARG A 780 -16.21 -3.11 13.47
N ALA A 781 -17.53 -3.23 13.62
CA ALA A 781 -18.31 -2.48 14.59
C ALA A 781 -17.88 -2.74 16.05
N LEU A 782 -17.44 -3.96 16.37
CA LEU A 782 -16.86 -4.27 17.69
C LEU A 782 -15.62 -3.43 18.02
N ARG A 783 -14.82 -3.01 17.03
CA ARG A 783 -13.55 -2.26 17.21
C ARG A 783 -13.74 -0.81 17.64
N ASP A 784 -14.96 -0.28 17.50
CA ASP A 784 -15.33 1.10 17.84
C ASP A 784 -15.70 1.26 19.34
N PHE A 785 -15.79 0.15 20.08
CA PHE A 785 -16.01 0.15 21.52
C PHE A 785 -14.71 0.23 22.34
N ALA A 786 -14.83 0.43 23.65
CA ALA A 786 -13.69 0.36 24.56
C ALA A 786 -13.19 -1.09 24.72
N ALA A 787 -11.87 -1.29 24.64
CA ALA A 787 -11.22 -2.61 24.67
C ALA A 787 -11.68 -3.49 25.85
N ASP A 788 -11.69 -2.94 27.06
CA ASP A 788 -12.07 -3.69 28.27
C ASP A 788 -13.56 -4.08 28.26
N ALA A 789 -14.44 -3.27 27.66
CA ALA A 789 -15.86 -3.59 27.53
C ALA A 789 -16.09 -4.74 26.55
N VAL A 790 -15.38 -4.75 25.42
CA VAL A 790 -15.38 -5.86 24.45
C VAL A 790 -14.80 -7.11 25.09
N ALA A 791 -13.66 -7.00 25.79
CA ALA A 791 -13.01 -8.14 26.43
C ALA A 791 -13.93 -8.82 27.45
N ASN A 792 -14.51 -8.07 28.40
CA ASN A 792 -15.44 -8.63 29.40
C ASN A 792 -16.70 -9.26 28.77
N ALA A 793 -17.19 -8.71 27.66
CA ALA A 793 -18.34 -9.26 26.93
C ALA A 793 -17.99 -10.55 26.19
N VAL A 794 -16.85 -10.60 25.48
CA VAL A 794 -16.35 -11.81 24.81
C VAL A 794 -16.13 -12.93 25.83
N ASP A 795 -15.47 -12.64 26.94
CA ASP A 795 -15.21 -13.60 28.02
C ASP A 795 -16.52 -14.16 28.61
N SER A 796 -17.56 -13.34 28.68
CA SER A 796 -18.91 -13.76 29.10
C SER A 796 -19.64 -14.59 28.04
N TRP A 797 -19.49 -14.23 26.77
CA TRP A 797 -20.09 -14.92 25.62
C TRP A 797 -19.50 -16.32 25.39
N VAL A 798 -18.18 -16.45 25.48
CA VAL A 798 -17.46 -17.75 25.37
C VAL A 798 -17.97 -18.78 26.39
N ARG A 799 -18.34 -18.33 27.60
CA ARG A 799 -18.94 -19.18 28.66
C ARG A 799 -20.36 -19.67 28.36
N THR A 800 -21.01 -19.16 27.31
CA THR A 800 -22.35 -19.61 26.86
C THR A 800 -22.31 -20.52 25.63
N LEU A 801 -21.14 -20.70 25.01
CA LEU A 801 -20.99 -21.55 23.82
C LEU A 801 -21.16 -23.04 24.19
N ASN A 802 -21.97 -23.75 23.39
CA ASN A 802 -22.23 -25.17 23.57
C ASN A 802 -21.12 -26.02 22.92
N PRO A 803 -20.39 -26.89 23.65
CA PRO A 803 -19.36 -27.77 23.06
C PRO A 803 -19.85 -28.78 22.01
N ASP A 804 -21.16 -29.02 21.96
CA ASP A 804 -21.82 -29.89 20.97
C ASP A 804 -22.36 -29.12 19.74
N ASP A 805 -22.21 -27.79 19.70
CA ASP A 805 -22.49 -26.97 18.51
C ASP A 805 -21.44 -27.28 17.41
N PRO A 806 -21.82 -27.60 16.16
CA PRO A 806 -20.88 -27.74 15.05
C PRO A 806 -20.00 -26.50 14.85
N GLU A 807 -20.52 -25.31 15.14
CA GLU A 807 -19.81 -24.04 15.01
C GLU A 807 -18.90 -23.71 16.21
N PHE A 808 -18.88 -24.53 17.27
CA PHE A 808 -18.18 -24.26 18.53
C PHE A 808 -16.70 -23.89 18.35
N ASP A 809 -16.01 -24.52 17.41
CA ASP A 809 -14.61 -24.24 17.12
C ASP A 809 -14.45 -22.87 16.42
N ARG A 810 -15.29 -22.57 15.41
CA ARG A 810 -15.26 -21.28 14.71
C ARG A 810 -15.66 -20.12 15.64
N LEU A 811 -16.67 -20.31 16.48
CA LEU A 811 -17.12 -19.27 17.42
C LEU A 811 -16.06 -18.93 18.48
N ARG A 812 -15.20 -19.89 18.84
CA ARG A 812 -14.00 -19.60 19.66
C ARG A 812 -12.93 -18.85 18.87
N CYS A 813 -12.75 -19.09 17.57
CA CYS A 813 -11.91 -18.24 16.73
C CYS A 813 -12.47 -16.80 16.61
N GLU A 814 -13.79 -16.63 16.44
CA GLU A 814 -14.44 -15.30 16.41
C GLU A 814 -14.21 -14.52 17.72
N ALA A 815 -14.29 -15.19 18.87
CA ALA A 815 -13.93 -14.60 20.16
C ALA A 815 -12.44 -14.15 20.21
N LEU A 816 -11.52 -14.99 19.72
CA LEU A 816 -10.09 -14.65 19.68
C LEU A 816 -9.79 -13.49 18.73
N TRP A 817 -10.41 -13.43 17.54
CA TRP A 817 -10.24 -12.33 16.58
C TRP A 817 -10.80 -11.00 17.10
N ALA A 818 -11.93 -11.02 17.82
CA ALA A 818 -12.46 -9.83 18.48
C ALA A 818 -11.45 -9.24 19.49
N LEU A 819 -10.83 -10.10 20.30
CA LEU A 819 -9.78 -9.71 21.27
C LEU A 819 -8.45 -9.34 20.60
N GLN A 820 -8.13 -9.92 19.45
CA GLN A 820 -6.93 -9.63 18.67
C GLN A 820 -6.92 -8.16 18.21
N SER A 821 -8.09 -7.63 17.81
CA SER A 821 -8.25 -6.25 17.35
C SER A 821 -7.98 -5.15 18.38
N TYR A 822 -7.51 -5.53 19.58
CA TYR A 822 -7.08 -4.67 20.68
C TYR A 822 -5.76 -5.11 21.33
N HIS A 823 -5.09 -6.15 20.81
CA HIS A 823 -3.97 -6.84 21.48
C HIS A 823 -4.31 -7.24 22.93
N ARG A 824 -5.46 -7.92 23.08
CA ARG A 824 -6.01 -8.41 24.37
C ARG A 824 -6.43 -9.88 24.28
N VAL A 825 -5.78 -10.66 23.42
CA VAL A 825 -6.10 -12.08 23.19
C VAL A 825 -6.00 -12.86 24.50
N ASN A 826 -7.09 -13.55 24.86
CA ASN A 826 -7.13 -14.48 25.99
C ASN A 826 -6.27 -15.70 25.65
N PHE A 827 -5.02 -15.73 26.14
CA PHE A 827 -4.06 -16.80 25.80
C PHE A 827 -4.57 -18.18 26.21
N ASP A 828 -5.23 -18.31 27.36
CA ASP A 828 -5.72 -19.61 27.83
C ASP A 828 -6.81 -20.17 26.91
N LEU A 829 -7.65 -19.31 26.31
CA LEU A 829 -8.58 -19.68 25.25
C LEU A 829 -7.85 -20.02 23.94
N LEU A 830 -6.83 -19.24 23.56
CA LEU A 830 -6.02 -19.50 22.36
C LEU A 830 -5.35 -20.87 22.45
N GLU A 831 -4.71 -21.18 23.58
CA GLU A 831 -4.05 -22.46 23.84
C GLU A 831 -5.04 -23.62 23.76
N GLN A 832 -6.25 -23.46 24.32
CA GLN A 832 -7.32 -24.46 24.20
C GLN A 832 -7.79 -24.67 22.75
N VAL A 833 -7.91 -23.62 21.93
CA VAL A 833 -8.28 -23.77 20.52
C VAL A 833 -7.14 -24.40 19.74
N ALA A 834 -5.92 -23.86 19.82
CA ALA A 834 -4.73 -24.33 19.12
C ALA A 834 -4.40 -25.80 19.40
N THR A 835 -4.67 -26.29 20.61
CA THR A 835 -4.29 -27.66 21.03
C THR A 835 -5.42 -28.67 21.05
N SER A 836 -6.69 -28.21 21.10
CA SER A 836 -7.83 -29.06 21.45
C SER A 836 -9.12 -28.76 20.67
N ALA A 837 -9.08 -27.92 19.64
CA ALA A 837 -10.19 -27.83 18.68
C ALA A 837 -10.27 -29.10 17.80
N LYS A 838 -11.49 -29.52 17.49
CA LYS A 838 -11.79 -30.69 16.64
C LYS A 838 -11.36 -30.41 15.19
N LEU A 839 -11.61 -29.20 14.71
CA LEU A 839 -11.27 -28.76 13.35
C LEU A 839 -9.83 -28.24 13.25
N GLY A 840 -9.04 -28.84 12.34
CA GLY A 840 -7.66 -28.40 12.07
C GLY A 840 -7.57 -26.97 11.53
N GLN A 841 -8.60 -26.49 10.83
CA GLN A 841 -8.69 -25.10 10.39
C GLN A 841 -8.80 -24.12 11.57
N ALA A 842 -9.53 -24.48 12.63
CA ALA A 842 -9.63 -23.69 13.86
C ALA A 842 -8.31 -23.68 14.65
N ARG A 843 -7.62 -24.83 14.70
CA ARG A 843 -6.25 -24.92 15.27
C ARG A 843 -5.30 -23.99 14.50
N ALA A 844 -5.31 -24.04 13.17
CA ALA A 844 -4.47 -23.20 12.31
C ALA A 844 -4.77 -21.71 12.50
N ALA A 845 -6.04 -21.32 12.60
CA ALA A 845 -6.45 -19.95 12.90
C ALA A 845 -5.89 -19.44 14.25
N ALA A 846 -5.88 -20.28 15.29
CA ALA A 846 -5.29 -19.90 16.58
C ALA A 846 -3.75 -19.78 16.52
N ILE A 847 -3.07 -20.60 15.71
CA ILE A 847 -1.62 -20.46 15.45
C ILE A 847 -1.31 -19.21 14.62
N ARG A 848 -2.17 -18.83 13.66
CA ARG A 848 -2.04 -17.57 12.90
C ARG A 848 -2.01 -16.35 13.84
N ILE A 849 -2.84 -16.36 14.89
CA ILE A 849 -2.87 -15.31 15.93
C ILE A 849 -1.54 -15.24 16.69
N LEU A 850 -0.90 -16.37 17.03
CA LEU A 850 0.44 -16.36 17.67
C LEU A 850 1.49 -15.66 16.80
N ALA A 851 1.48 -15.91 15.48
CA ALA A 851 2.39 -15.23 14.55
C ALA A 851 2.15 -13.71 14.53
N ASP A 852 0.88 -13.30 14.46
CA ASP A 852 0.50 -11.90 14.27
C ASP A 852 0.67 -11.06 15.54
N GLU A 853 0.38 -11.65 16.71
CA GLU A 853 0.42 -11.05 18.06
C GLU A 853 1.73 -11.31 18.83
N ARG A 854 2.76 -11.87 18.20
CA ARG A 854 4.08 -12.22 18.79
C ARG A 854 4.79 -11.13 19.62
N THR A 855 4.37 -9.88 19.49
CA THR A 855 4.89 -8.72 20.25
C THR A 855 4.13 -8.45 21.56
N TYR A 856 2.95 -9.05 21.73
CA TYR A 856 2.01 -8.79 22.84
C TYR A 856 1.70 -10.02 23.69
N LEU A 857 2.02 -11.23 23.21
CA LEU A 857 1.85 -12.48 23.94
C LEU A 857 3.16 -12.91 24.63
N ASP A 858 3.02 -13.77 25.65
CA ASP A 858 4.16 -14.36 26.34
C ASP A 858 4.98 -15.25 25.37
N PRO A 859 6.28 -15.00 25.16
CA PRO A 859 7.06 -15.69 24.14
C PRO A 859 7.32 -17.15 24.49
N GLU A 860 7.44 -17.50 25.76
CA GLU A 860 7.72 -18.88 26.20
C GLU A 860 6.48 -19.78 26.06
N ARG A 861 5.31 -19.29 26.50
CA ARG A 861 4.03 -19.97 26.26
C ARG A 861 3.74 -20.07 24.76
N SER A 862 3.98 -18.99 24.00
CA SER A 862 3.79 -18.99 22.55
C SER A 862 4.68 -20.04 21.88
N PHE A 863 5.98 -20.06 22.19
CA PHE A 863 6.91 -21.05 21.65
C PHE A 863 6.49 -22.48 21.99
N ALA A 864 6.06 -22.76 23.22
CA ALA A 864 5.61 -24.10 23.62
C ALA A 864 4.39 -24.59 22.79
N VAL A 865 3.47 -23.70 22.44
CA VAL A 865 2.34 -24.04 21.55
C VAL A 865 2.82 -24.24 20.10
N LEU A 866 3.75 -23.41 19.60
CA LEU A 866 4.31 -23.55 18.25
C LEU A 866 5.12 -24.84 18.06
N ALA A 867 5.97 -25.19 19.03
CA ALA A 867 6.76 -26.42 19.03
C ALA A 867 5.88 -27.69 19.12
N ARG A 868 4.67 -27.61 19.67
CA ARG A 868 3.66 -28.67 19.54
C ARG A 868 2.98 -28.67 18.17
N ALA A 869 2.68 -27.49 17.63
CA ALA A 869 1.92 -27.33 16.39
C ALA A 869 2.67 -27.80 15.12
N VAL A 870 4.01 -27.82 15.13
CA VAL A 870 4.82 -28.43 14.04
C VAL A 870 4.65 -29.95 13.90
N HIS A 871 4.03 -30.62 14.88
CA HIS A 871 3.69 -32.05 14.84
C HIS A 871 2.18 -32.33 14.66
N ASP A 872 1.34 -31.32 14.41
CA ASP A 872 -0.11 -31.51 14.24
C ASP A 872 -0.42 -32.38 13.01
N GLU A 873 -1.43 -33.25 13.10
CA GLU A 873 -1.89 -34.07 11.97
C GLU A 873 -2.22 -33.22 10.73
N HIS A 874 -2.83 -32.04 10.95
CA HIS A 874 -3.39 -31.20 9.93
C HIS A 874 -2.32 -30.28 9.32
N PRO A 875 -1.99 -30.42 8.02
CA PRO A 875 -0.82 -29.76 7.43
C PRO A 875 -0.89 -28.22 7.47
N ARG A 876 -2.10 -27.61 7.43
CA ARG A 876 -2.27 -26.14 7.59
C ARG A 876 -1.84 -25.64 8.98
N VAL A 877 -1.97 -26.46 10.03
CA VAL A 877 -1.54 -26.10 11.40
C VAL A 877 -0.02 -26.06 11.47
N ARG A 878 0.64 -27.08 10.90
CA ARG A 878 2.10 -27.12 10.75
C ARG A 878 2.62 -25.95 9.93
N LEU A 879 1.90 -25.52 8.89
CA LEU A 879 2.29 -24.39 8.05
C LEU A 879 2.21 -23.05 8.79
N GLU A 880 1.10 -22.76 9.47
CA GLU A 880 0.98 -21.56 10.32
C GLU A 880 2.02 -21.58 11.46
N ALA A 881 2.37 -22.76 11.98
CA ALA A 881 3.42 -22.90 13.00
C ALA A 881 4.81 -22.54 12.46
N VAL A 882 5.20 -23.07 11.30
CA VAL A 882 6.46 -22.71 10.61
C VAL A 882 6.47 -21.22 10.23
N ARG A 883 5.33 -20.67 9.79
CA ARG A 883 5.15 -19.23 9.53
C ARG A 883 5.36 -18.40 10.81
N ALA A 884 4.80 -18.79 11.94
CA ALA A 884 5.01 -18.11 13.22
C ALA A 884 6.48 -18.18 13.68
N LEU A 885 7.07 -19.38 13.66
CA LEU A 885 8.46 -19.64 14.01
C LEU A 885 9.44 -18.85 13.12
N SER A 886 9.06 -18.54 11.86
CA SER A 886 9.89 -17.73 10.98
C SER A 886 10.21 -16.34 11.53
N PHE A 887 9.38 -15.79 12.42
CA PHE A 887 9.60 -14.49 13.06
C PHE A 887 10.43 -14.54 14.36
N LEU A 888 10.89 -15.72 14.78
CA LEU A 888 11.66 -15.91 16.02
C LEU A 888 13.13 -16.23 15.69
N PRO A 889 14.07 -15.26 15.77
CA PRO A 889 15.47 -15.45 15.40
C PRO A 889 16.27 -16.21 16.47
N GLU A 890 15.84 -17.44 16.78
CA GLU A 890 16.31 -18.25 17.90
C GLU A 890 16.57 -19.70 17.45
N SER A 891 17.64 -20.34 17.95
CA SER A 891 18.03 -21.70 17.53
C SER A 891 16.91 -22.72 17.73
N ARG A 892 16.17 -22.63 18.84
CA ARG A 892 15.01 -23.50 19.13
C ARG A 892 13.87 -23.37 18.12
N ALA A 893 13.70 -22.20 17.51
CA ALA A 893 12.70 -21.98 16.46
C ALA A 893 13.14 -22.62 15.14
N VAL A 894 14.43 -22.56 14.82
CA VAL A 894 15.01 -23.29 13.70
C VAL A 894 14.89 -24.81 13.91
N GLU A 895 15.19 -25.31 15.11
CA GLU A 895 15.01 -26.72 15.46
C GLU A 895 13.57 -27.19 15.25
N ALA A 896 12.57 -26.45 15.73
CA ALA A 896 11.15 -26.75 15.49
C ALA A 896 10.74 -26.68 13.98
N ILE A 897 11.32 -25.76 13.19
CA ILE A 897 11.12 -25.72 11.73
C ILE A 897 11.72 -26.96 11.06
N LEU A 898 12.84 -27.48 11.56
CA LEU A 898 13.46 -28.72 11.05
C LEU A 898 12.67 -29.96 11.48
N GLU A 899 12.04 -29.95 12.66
CA GLU A 899 11.09 -30.98 13.09
C GLU A 899 9.82 -31.01 12.23
N ALA A 900 9.33 -29.85 11.76
CA ALA A 900 8.30 -29.77 10.73
C ALA A 900 8.76 -30.38 9.39
N ALA A 901 10.02 -30.15 8.99
CA ALA A 901 10.61 -30.71 7.78
C ALA A 901 10.73 -32.25 7.79
N ALA A 902 10.73 -32.87 8.97
CA ALA A 902 10.69 -34.33 9.13
C ALA A 902 9.28 -34.93 9.01
N GLN A 903 8.22 -34.11 8.99
CA GLN A 903 6.83 -34.57 8.80
C GLN A 903 6.49 -34.76 7.31
N PRO A 904 5.37 -35.40 6.94
CA PRO A 904 4.90 -35.45 5.55
C PRO A 904 4.63 -34.04 5.01
N LEU A 905 5.35 -33.66 3.95
CA LEU A 905 5.29 -32.33 3.32
C LEU A 905 4.40 -32.32 2.08
N ASP A 906 3.76 -31.18 1.85
CA ASP A 906 3.20 -30.77 0.56
C ASP A 906 3.97 -29.54 0.03
N LYS A 907 3.61 -29.07 -1.18
CA LYS A 907 4.30 -27.95 -1.83
C LYS A 907 4.25 -26.64 -1.02
N TRP A 908 3.17 -26.39 -0.29
CA TRP A 908 2.97 -25.18 0.50
C TRP A 908 3.80 -25.24 1.79
N LEU A 909 3.83 -26.41 2.45
CA LEU A 909 4.70 -26.66 3.60
C LEU A 909 6.17 -26.54 3.22
N SER A 910 6.62 -27.18 2.14
CA SER A 910 8.01 -27.11 1.66
C SER A 910 8.42 -25.67 1.33
N TYR A 911 7.56 -24.90 0.64
CA TYR A 911 7.80 -23.46 0.41
C TYR A 911 7.94 -22.71 1.73
N THR A 912 7.01 -22.90 2.67
CA THR A 912 7.01 -22.14 3.95
C THR A 912 8.22 -22.47 4.80
N ILE A 913 8.68 -23.73 4.81
CA ILE A 913 9.90 -24.18 5.49
C ILE A 913 11.16 -23.56 4.84
N GLU A 914 11.29 -23.59 3.50
CA GLU A 914 12.43 -22.97 2.81
C GLU A 914 12.54 -21.48 3.17
N HIS A 915 11.41 -20.76 3.19
CA HIS A 915 11.39 -19.33 3.48
C HIS A 915 11.57 -19.01 4.97
N ALA A 916 11.07 -19.85 5.89
CA ALA A 916 11.28 -19.70 7.32
C ALA A 916 12.74 -19.96 7.73
N LEU A 917 13.38 -20.98 7.15
CA LEU A 917 14.82 -21.20 7.30
C LEU A 917 15.63 -20.06 6.67
N SER A 918 15.23 -19.59 5.47
CA SER A 918 15.90 -18.50 4.75
C SER A 918 15.83 -17.15 5.47
N ALA A 919 14.77 -16.87 6.25
CA ALA A 919 14.67 -15.67 7.09
C ALA A 919 15.59 -15.77 8.33
N ASN A 920 15.82 -16.98 8.85
CA ASN A 920 16.60 -17.22 10.07
C ASN A 920 18.04 -17.66 9.81
N GLU A 921 18.53 -17.56 8.57
CA GLU A 921 19.90 -17.91 8.16
C GLU A 921 21.02 -17.36 9.08
N PRO A 922 20.96 -16.10 9.59
CA PRO A 922 21.95 -15.59 10.54
C PRO A 922 22.06 -16.38 11.86
N VAL A 923 20.98 -17.05 12.28
CA VAL A 923 20.89 -17.79 13.55
C VAL A 923 21.57 -19.15 13.44
N TRP A 924 21.33 -19.87 12.34
CA TRP A 924 21.67 -21.29 12.24
C TRP A 924 22.89 -21.60 11.38
N ARG A 925 23.31 -20.70 10.49
CA ARG A 925 24.42 -20.92 9.53
C ARG A 925 25.71 -21.42 10.19
N THR A 926 26.05 -20.90 11.37
CA THR A 926 27.25 -21.32 12.13
C THR A 926 27.14 -22.77 12.63
N ALA A 927 25.97 -23.18 13.14
CA ALA A 927 25.73 -24.55 13.61
C ALA A 927 25.69 -25.55 12.43
N TYR A 928 25.12 -25.13 11.29
CA TYR A 928 25.17 -25.89 10.04
C TYR A 928 26.63 -26.12 9.57
N TYR A 929 27.46 -25.07 9.47
CA TYR A 929 28.86 -25.22 9.04
C TYR A 929 29.72 -26.02 10.01
N ASN A 930 29.39 -26.02 11.30
CA ASN A 930 30.05 -26.85 12.31
C ASN A 930 29.56 -28.32 12.30
N GLY A 931 28.53 -28.66 11.50
CA GLY A 931 27.93 -29.99 11.46
C GLY A 931 27.14 -30.37 12.73
N THR A 932 26.74 -29.40 13.54
CA THR A 932 26.06 -29.62 14.83
C THR A 932 24.54 -29.46 14.76
N LEU A 933 23.98 -29.15 13.59
CA LEU A 933 22.55 -28.94 13.35
C LEU A 933 21.97 -30.05 12.47
N ALA A 934 20.75 -30.50 12.78
CA ALA A 934 20.02 -31.54 12.05
C ALA A 934 20.75 -32.90 11.87
N ALA A 935 21.72 -33.21 12.73
CA ALA A 935 22.56 -34.41 12.61
C ALA A 935 21.74 -35.73 12.56
N ASP A 936 20.71 -35.84 13.41
CA ASP A 936 19.79 -36.99 13.45
C ASP A 936 18.50 -36.76 12.62
N ASN A 937 18.44 -35.69 11.81
CA ASN A 937 17.29 -35.31 11.00
C ASN A 937 17.69 -35.09 9.52
N PRO A 938 17.79 -36.16 8.71
CA PRO A 938 18.21 -36.08 7.32
C PRO A 938 17.33 -35.16 6.44
N GLN A 939 16.03 -35.08 6.73
CA GLN A 939 15.07 -34.22 6.03
C GLN A 939 15.31 -32.74 6.34
N GLY A 940 15.50 -32.40 7.61
CA GLY A 940 15.90 -31.06 8.03
C GLY A 940 17.25 -30.66 7.44
N LEU A 941 18.24 -31.56 7.44
CA LEU A 941 19.53 -31.32 6.79
C LEU A 941 19.39 -31.09 5.28
N ALA A 942 18.51 -31.82 4.60
CA ALA A 942 18.21 -31.58 3.18
C ALA A 942 17.59 -30.19 2.95
N ALA A 943 16.65 -29.75 3.79
CA ALA A 943 16.08 -28.41 3.70
C ALA A 943 17.12 -27.30 3.91
N LEU A 944 18.04 -27.47 4.87
CA LEU A 944 19.17 -26.55 5.08
C LEU A 944 20.12 -26.51 3.86
N ASN A 945 20.40 -27.68 3.27
CA ASN A 945 21.22 -27.77 2.06
C ASN A 945 20.60 -27.03 0.87
N GLU A 946 19.27 -27.13 0.67
CA GLU A 946 18.58 -26.38 -0.39
C GLU A 946 18.65 -24.87 -0.16
N VAL A 947 18.41 -24.40 1.07
CA VAL A 947 18.50 -22.97 1.41
C VAL A 947 19.93 -22.46 1.19
N MET A 948 20.96 -23.16 1.66
CA MET A 948 22.37 -22.76 1.46
C MET A 948 22.78 -22.74 -0.02
N ALA A 949 22.27 -23.67 -0.84
CA ALA A 949 22.51 -23.66 -2.28
C ALA A 949 21.84 -22.46 -2.95
N ALA A 950 20.57 -22.19 -2.63
CA ALA A 950 19.80 -21.06 -3.15
C ALA A 950 20.42 -19.71 -2.76
N HIS A 951 20.84 -19.56 -1.50
CA HIS A 951 21.48 -18.34 -0.98
C HIS A 951 22.79 -18.01 -1.70
N LYS A 952 23.70 -18.98 -1.88
CA LYS A 952 25.00 -18.72 -2.50
C LYS A 952 24.86 -18.20 -3.93
N ALA A 953 24.01 -18.84 -4.73
CA ALA A 953 23.77 -18.45 -6.11
C ALA A 953 22.94 -17.15 -6.19
N GLY A 954 21.87 -17.06 -5.39
CA GLY A 954 20.96 -15.91 -5.33
C GLY A 954 21.62 -14.62 -4.82
N LEU A 955 22.56 -14.68 -3.89
CA LEU A 955 23.26 -13.49 -3.37
C LEU A 955 24.19 -12.87 -4.42
N GLU A 956 24.98 -13.68 -5.12
CA GLU A 956 25.84 -13.22 -6.20
C GLU A 956 25.01 -12.68 -7.38
N ALA A 957 23.90 -13.35 -7.74
CA ALA A 957 22.97 -12.84 -8.75
C ALA A 957 22.29 -11.54 -8.29
N SER A 958 21.88 -11.44 -7.02
CA SER A 958 21.24 -10.25 -6.44
C SER A 958 22.11 -9.00 -6.53
N ARG A 959 23.45 -9.13 -6.42
CA ARG A 959 24.37 -8.00 -6.60
C ARG A 959 24.29 -7.43 -8.03
N HIS A 960 24.29 -8.31 -9.03
CA HIS A 960 24.29 -7.92 -10.44
C HIS A 960 22.90 -7.53 -10.94
N LEU A 961 21.85 -8.25 -10.54
CA LEU A 961 20.46 -7.90 -10.84
C LEU A 961 20.10 -6.53 -10.27
N ARG A 962 20.48 -6.20 -9.02
CA ARG A 962 20.27 -4.85 -8.48
C ARG A 962 21.03 -3.79 -9.27
N LEU A 963 22.28 -4.05 -9.66
CA LEU A 963 23.07 -3.12 -10.48
C LEU A 963 22.44 -2.85 -11.85
N LEU A 964 21.76 -3.83 -12.43
CA LEU A 964 21.12 -3.75 -13.75
C LEU A 964 19.67 -3.22 -13.71
N LEU A 965 18.93 -3.46 -12.62
CA LEU A 965 17.51 -3.15 -12.49
C LEU A 965 17.22 -1.86 -11.68
N SER A 966 18.19 -1.30 -10.96
CA SER A 966 17.97 -0.08 -10.15
C SER A 966 18.43 1.21 -10.82
N SER A 967 17.53 2.18 -10.92
CA SER A 967 17.83 3.55 -11.37
C SER A 967 18.70 4.35 -10.41
N ALA A 968 18.82 3.93 -9.14
CA ALA A 968 19.70 4.55 -8.16
C ALA A 968 21.18 4.62 -8.62
N ASN A 969 21.61 3.68 -9.46
CA ASN A 969 22.96 3.63 -10.02
C ASN A 969 23.04 4.16 -11.47
N ALA A 970 22.00 4.83 -12.00
CA ALA A 970 21.93 5.24 -13.41
C ALA A 970 23.03 6.25 -13.84
N LEU A 971 23.65 6.95 -12.88
CA LEU A 971 24.81 7.82 -13.10
C LEU A 971 26.16 7.09 -12.99
N GLU A 972 26.18 5.84 -12.51
CA GLU A 972 27.39 5.03 -12.29
C GLU A 972 27.52 3.83 -13.26
N VAL A 973 26.40 3.31 -13.78
CA VAL A 973 26.38 2.12 -14.65
C VAL A 973 26.67 2.50 -16.10
N THR A 974 27.96 2.54 -16.45
CA THR A 974 28.42 2.64 -17.84
C THR A 974 28.12 1.33 -18.61
N PRO A 975 28.17 1.33 -19.96
CA PRO A 975 28.02 0.11 -20.76
C PRO A 975 28.99 -1.00 -20.34
N GLU A 976 30.24 -0.65 -20.02
CA GLU A 976 31.27 -1.61 -19.58
C GLU A 976 31.01 -2.15 -18.16
N VAL A 977 30.20 -1.48 -17.35
CA VAL A 977 29.70 -1.98 -16.05
C VAL A 977 28.51 -2.91 -16.28
N ARG A 978 27.58 -2.53 -17.17
CA ARG A 978 26.43 -3.34 -17.60
C ARG A 978 26.87 -4.68 -18.20
N ASP A 979 27.79 -4.68 -19.14
CA ASP A 979 28.35 -5.89 -19.76
C ASP A 979 29.02 -6.83 -18.76
N LYS A 980 29.78 -6.27 -17.80
CA LYS A 980 30.40 -7.06 -16.71
C LYS A 980 29.35 -7.73 -15.83
N ALA A 981 28.23 -7.06 -15.54
CA ALA A 981 27.14 -7.61 -14.75
C ALA A 981 26.35 -8.69 -15.53
N TYR A 982 26.07 -8.48 -16.82
CA TYR A 982 25.47 -9.50 -17.68
C TYR A 982 26.38 -10.74 -17.81
N ASN A 983 27.67 -10.56 -18.09
CA ASN A 983 28.62 -11.67 -18.15
C ASN A 983 28.77 -12.37 -16.80
N ALA A 984 28.79 -11.64 -15.68
CA ALA A 984 28.87 -12.26 -14.37
C ALA A 984 27.65 -13.15 -14.09
N LEU A 985 26.43 -12.65 -14.29
CA LEU A 985 25.18 -13.44 -14.23
C LEU A 985 25.23 -14.66 -15.16
N ALA A 986 25.78 -14.50 -16.36
CA ALA A 986 25.93 -15.60 -17.30
C ALA A 986 26.89 -16.68 -16.80
N THR A 987 27.99 -16.30 -16.15
CA THR A 987 28.98 -17.22 -15.59
C THR A 987 28.58 -17.82 -14.23
N LEU A 988 27.49 -17.39 -13.61
CA LEU A 988 27.02 -17.97 -12.35
C LEU A 988 26.44 -19.37 -12.57
N GLU A 989 27.06 -20.34 -11.90
CA GLU A 989 26.57 -21.70 -11.73
C GLU A 989 25.60 -21.78 -10.54
N GLY A 990 24.86 -22.89 -10.44
CA GLY A 990 24.01 -23.20 -9.27
C GLY A 990 22.50 -23.11 -9.50
N GLY A 991 22.06 -22.64 -10.66
CA GLY A 991 20.66 -22.77 -11.07
C GLY A 991 20.24 -24.24 -11.26
N ASN A 992 18.94 -24.50 -11.13
CA ASN A 992 18.30 -25.79 -11.26
C ASN A 992 17.36 -25.80 -12.48
N PRO A 993 17.60 -26.61 -13.52
CA PRO A 993 16.79 -26.58 -14.75
C PRO A 993 15.38 -27.15 -14.58
N THR A 994 15.11 -27.93 -13.53
CA THR A 994 13.76 -28.44 -13.24
C THR A 994 12.91 -27.33 -12.65
N LYS A 995 13.40 -26.65 -11.61
CA LYS A 995 12.77 -25.44 -11.05
C LYS A 995 12.69 -24.34 -12.13
N GLY A 996 13.71 -24.20 -12.96
CA GLY A 996 13.72 -23.28 -14.10
C GLY A 996 12.65 -23.53 -15.16
N ARG A 997 12.24 -24.78 -15.37
CA ARG A 997 11.07 -25.12 -16.19
C ARG A 997 9.76 -24.66 -15.55
N GLU A 998 9.63 -24.73 -14.23
CA GLU A 998 8.45 -24.24 -13.50
C GLU A 998 8.36 -22.70 -13.60
N ILE A 999 9.48 -21.99 -13.46
CA ILE A 999 9.59 -20.55 -13.71
C ILE A 999 9.27 -20.19 -15.17
N PHE A 1000 9.75 -20.99 -16.13
CA PHE A 1000 9.41 -20.83 -17.56
C PHE A 1000 7.92 -21.06 -17.82
N VAL A 1001 7.29 -22.06 -17.19
CA VAL A 1001 5.85 -22.29 -17.26
C VAL A 1001 5.09 -21.09 -16.71
N ARG A 1002 5.42 -20.63 -15.49
CA ARG A 1002 4.73 -19.53 -14.80
C ARG A 1002 4.83 -18.17 -15.53
N ASN A 1003 5.95 -17.88 -16.19
CA ASN A 1003 6.25 -16.53 -16.69
C ASN A 1003 6.44 -16.42 -18.22
N CYS A 1004 6.75 -17.50 -18.94
CA CYS A 1004 7.25 -17.44 -20.32
C CYS A 1004 6.46 -18.26 -21.36
N THR A 1005 5.76 -19.33 -20.95
CA THR A 1005 5.01 -20.21 -21.89
C THR A 1005 3.90 -19.52 -22.67
N ALA A 1006 3.39 -18.38 -22.18
CA ALA A 1006 2.43 -17.54 -22.89
C ALA A 1006 2.94 -17.08 -24.28
N CYS A 1007 4.25 -16.89 -24.43
CA CYS A 1007 4.87 -16.41 -25.66
C CYS A 1007 5.85 -17.38 -26.30
N HIS A 1008 6.57 -18.21 -25.52
CA HIS A 1008 7.66 -19.05 -26.04
C HIS A 1008 7.36 -20.54 -25.98
N LYS A 1009 7.84 -21.28 -26.99
CA LYS A 1009 7.78 -22.74 -27.07
C LYS A 1009 9.15 -23.37 -26.85
N VAL A 1010 9.17 -24.60 -26.36
CA VAL A 1010 10.38 -25.39 -26.08
C VAL A 1010 10.30 -26.78 -26.72
N GLY A 1011 11.46 -27.45 -26.82
CA GLY A 1011 11.64 -28.66 -27.65
C GLY A 1011 10.85 -29.91 -27.22
N ASN A 1012 10.24 -29.91 -26.03
CA ASN A 1012 9.34 -30.96 -25.56
C ASN A 1012 7.85 -30.70 -25.92
N GLY A 1013 7.55 -29.58 -26.59
CA GLY A 1013 6.20 -29.20 -27.03
C GLY A 1013 5.46 -28.24 -26.09
N GLU A 1014 6.06 -27.84 -24.96
CA GLU A 1014 5.43 -26.90 -24.03
C GLU A 1014 5.52 -25.45 -24.52
N GLY A 1015 4.52 -24.64 -24.15
CA GLY A 1015 4.43 -23.22 -24.52
C GLY A 1015 4.04 -22.97 -25.98
N GLN A 1016 4.17 -21.72 -26.42
CA GLN A 1016 3.56 -21.24 -27.67
C GLN A 1016 4.57 -20.75 -28.71
N GLU A 1017 4.31 -21.04 -29.99
CA GLU A 1017 5.23 -20.77 -31.10
C GLU A 1017 5.03 -19.35 -31.66
N TYR A 1018 5.12 -18.36 -30.78
CA TYR A 1018 4.91 -16.94 -31.08
C TYR A 1018 6.21 -16.16 -31.01
N GLY A 1019 6.80 -16.09 -29.81
CA GLY A 1019 8.16 -15.65 -29.54
C GLY A 1019 9.20 -16.51 -30.23
N PRO A 1020 10.49 -16.09 -30.20
CA PRO A 1020 11.58 -16.95 -30.61
C PRO A 1020 11.42 -18.33 -29.97
N ASN A 1021 11.26 -19.37 -30.80
CA ASN A 1021 11.18 -20.75 -30.31
C ASN A 1021 12.50 -21.03 -29.56
N LEU A 1022 12.41 -21.52 -28.32
CA LEU A 1022 13.54 -21.71 -27.42
C LEU A 1022 14.07 -23.16 -27.42
N ALA A 1023 13.49 -24.06 -28.22
CA ALA A 1023 14.12 -25.33 -28.55
C ALA A 1023 15.54 -25.09 -29.10
N LYS A 1024 16.54 -25.79 -28.58
CA LYS A 1024 17.95 -25.60 -28.95
C LYS A 1024 18.46 -24.15 -28.81
N VAL A 1025 17.91 -23.33 -27.90
CA VAL A 1025 18.35 -21.92 -27.76
C VAL A 1025 19.80 -21.80 -27.30
N ALA A 1026 20.29 -22.77 -26.51
CA ALA A 1026 21.69 -22.82 -26.09
C ALA A 1026 22.68 -23.23 -27.20
N GLU A 1027 22.19 -23.58 -28.40
CA GLU A 1027 23.02 -23.68 -29.61
C GLU A 1027 23.11 -22.35 -30.40
N ARG A 1028 22.24 -21.38 -30.10
CA ARG A 1028 22.07 -20.13 -30.87
C ARG A 1028 22.46 -18.87 -30.09
N LEU A 1029 22.09 -18.78 -28.82
CA LEU A 1029 22.39 -17.65 -27.95
C LEU A 1029 23.42 -18.05 -26.90
N SER A 1030 24.37 -17.15 -26.63
CA SER A 1030 25.23 -17.29 -25.46
C SER A 1030 24.39 -17.13 -24.19
N ARG A 1031 24.85 -17.71 -23.08
CA ARG A 1031 24.21 -17.53 -21.76
C ARG A 1031 24.16 -16.06 -21.33
N GLN A 1032 25.10 -15.24 -21.79
CA GLN A 1032 25.07 -13.78 -21.60
C GLN A 1032 23.95 -13.12 -22.40
N LYS A 1033 23.72 -13.52 -23.65
CA LYS A 1033 22.62 -12.97 -24.45
C LYS A 1033 21.25 -13.41 -23.91
N LEU A 1034 21.13 -14.62 -23.35
CA LEU A 1034 19.94 -15.05 -22.60
C LEU A 1034 19.67 -14.17 -21.37
N VAL A 1035 20.71 -13.83 -20.59
CA VAL A 1035 20.61 -12.91 -19.45
C VAL A 1035 20.17 -11.51 -19.89
N GLU A 1036 20.84 -10.96 -20.90
CA GLU A 1036 20.55 -9.64 -21.46
C GLU A 1036 19.09 -9.55 -21.95
N SER A 1037 18.65 -10.47 -22.81
CA SER A 1037 17.29 -10.46 -23.38
C SER A 1037 16.14 -10.62 -22.38
N ILE A 1038 16.39 -11.07 -21.14
CA ILE A 1038 15.37 -11.19 -20.09
C ILE A 1038 15.36 -9.98 -19.14
N ILE A 1039 16.51 -9.31 -18.98
CA ILE A 1039 16.65 -8.10 -18.15
C ILE A 1039 16.30 -6.84 -18.95
N ASP A 1040 16.79 -6.76 -20.17
CA ASP A 1040 16.65 -5.64 -21.10
C ASP A 1040 16.16 -6.16 -22.46
N PRO A 1041 14.86 -6.53 -22.57
CA PRO A 1041 14.31 -7.13 -23.79
C PRO A 1041 14.31 -6.18 -24.99
N ASN A 1042 14.66 -4.90 -24.80
CA ASN A 1042 14.73 -3.88 -25.85
C ASN A 1042 16.17 -3.57 -26.31
N ALA A 1043 17.20 -4.12 -25.65
CA ALA A 1043 18.61 -3.91 -26.02
C ALA A 1043 18.95 -4.41 -27.45
N GLU A 1044 18.41 -5.57 -27.84
CA GLU A 1044 18.53 -6.11 -29.20
C GLU A 1044 17.29 -6.94 -29.54
N VAL A 1045 16.58 -6.55 -30.60
CA VAL A 1045 15.37 -7.22 -31.10
C VAL A 1045 15.54 -7.43 -32.60
N ALA A 1046 15.45 -8.68 -33.08
CA ALA A 1046 15.46 -8.96 -34.51
C ALA A 1046 14.12 -8.58 -35.16
N ASP A 1047 14.13 -8.24 -36.45
CA ASP A 1047 12.98 -7.67 -37.15
C ASP A 1047 11.72 -8.57 -37.11
N ASP A 1048 11.88 -9.90 -37.11
CA ASP A 1048 10.78 -10.86 -36.94
C ASP A 1048 10.07 -10.76 -35.57
N TYR A 1049 10.75 -10.23 -34.55
CA TYR A 1049 10.25 -10.11 -33.18
C TYR A 1049 10.00 -8.67 -32.71
N LEU A 1050 10.14 -7.69 -33.62
CA LEU A 1050 9.62 -6.34 -33.40
C LEU A 1050 8.09 -6.39 -33.30
N THR A 1051 7.55 -5.60 -32.37
CA THR A 1051 6.10 -5.46 -32.25
C THR A 1051 5.55 -4.89 -33.56
N THR A 1052 4.81 -5.72 -34.27
CA THR A 1052 4.33 -5.50 -35.63
C THR A 1052 2.85 -5.17 -35.59
N THR A 1053 2.50 -4.06 -36.23
CA THR A 1053 1.15 -3.51 -36.35
C THR A 1053 0.68 -3.69 -37.78
N VAL A 1054 -0.51 -4.25 -37.99
CA VAL A 1054 -1.11 -4.49 -39.30
C VAL A 1054 -2.46 -3.80 -39.35
N GLU A 1055 -2.58 -2.77 -40.17
CA GLU A 1055 -3.84 -2.15 -40.55
C GLU A 1055 -4.52 -2.97 -41.66
N VAL A 1056 -5.84 -3.01 -41.64
CA VAL A 1056 -6.66 -3.90 -42.47
C VAL A 1056 -7.83 -3.10 -43.07
N GLU A 1057 -8.29 -3.43 -44.28
CA GLU A 1057 -9.21 -2.65 -45.12
C GLU A 1057 -10.56 -2.33 -44.44
N ASP A 1058 -10.97 -3.12 -43.46
CA ASP A 1058 -12.12 -2.88 -42.58
C ASP A 1058 -11.75 -2.10 -41.30
N GLY A 1059 -10.73 -1.23 -41.36
CA GLY A 1059 -10.26 -0.37 -40.25
C GLY A 1059 -9.55 -1.12 -39.12
N ARG A 1060 -9.35 -2.42 -39.27
CA ARG A 1060 -8.94 -3.33 -38.19
C ARG A 1060 -7.41 -3.27 -37.97
N VAL A 1061 -6.90 -2.50 -37.02
CA VAL A 1061 -5.47 -2.55 -36.60
C VAL A 1061 -5.15 -3.74 -35.64
N VAL A 1062 -4.27 -4.70 -35.99
CA VAL A 1062 -3.67 -5.64 -34.99
C VAL A 1062 -2.23 -5.26 -34.71
N SER A 1063 -1.87 -4.85 -33.49
CA SER A 1063 -0.47 -4.94 -33.03
C SER A 1063 -0.23 -6.18 -32.20
N GLY A 1064 0.99 -6.70 -32.31
CA GLY A 1064 1.45 -7.85 -31.56
C GLY A 1064 2.71 -8.39 -32.20
N LEU A 1065 2.94 -9.69 -32.03
CA LEU A 1065 4.09 -10.37 -32.60
C LEU A 1065 3.73 -11.01 -33.93
N ARG A 1066 4.46 -10.72 -35.00
CA ARG A 1066 4.20 -11.32 -36.32
C ARG A 1066 4.67 -12.77 -36.33
N VAL A 1067 3.74 -13.69 -36.61
CA VAL A 1067 4.02 -15.13 -36.67
C VAL A 1067 3.93 -15.63 -38.11
N PRO A 1068 4.54 -16.79 -38.46
CA PRO A 1068 4.58 -17.28 -39.83
C PRO A 1068 3.19 -17.39 -40.48
N SER A 1069 3.07 -16.85 -41.69
CA SER A 1069 1.83 -16.71 -42.47
C SER A 1069 2.07 -17.08 -43.94
N SER A 1070 1.03 -17.52 -44.66
CA SER A 1070 1.17 -17.88 -46.08
C SER A 1070 1.27 -16.66 -47.00
N ASP A 1071 1.51 -16.90 -48.30
CA ASP A 1071 1.56 -15.82 -49.29
C ASP A 1071 0.25 -15.05 -49.44
N GLN A 1072 -0.88 -15.60 -48.97
CA GLN A 1072 -2.20 -14.98 -49.03
C GLN A 1072 -2.59 -14.27 -47.73
N GLU A 1073 -1.79 -14.31 -46.66
CA GLU A 1073 -2.19 -13.77 -45.35
C GLU A 1073 -1.03 -13.20 -44.52
N VAL A 1074 -1.36 -12.50 -43.44
CA VAL A 1074 -0.50 -12.07 -42.34
C VAL A 1074 -1.13 -12.59 -41.05
N ILE A 1075 -0.32 -13.09 -40.12
CA ILE A 1075 -0.82 -13.58 -38.83
C ILE A 1075 -0.07 -12.85 -37.72
N ILE A 1076 -0.82 -12.27 -36.80
CA ILE A 1076 -0.30 -11.55 -35.61
C ILE A 1076 -0.78 -12.28 -34.36
N PHE A 1077 0.13 -12.53 -33.42
CA PHE A 1077 -0.20 -12.95 -32.07
C PHE A 1077 -0.28 -11.72 -31.14
N ASP A 1078 -1.44 -11.46 -30.57
CA ASP A 1078 -1.73 -10.22 -29.82
C ASP A 1078 -1.34 -10.26 -28.33
N GLY A 1079 -0.78 -11.39 -27.86
CA GLY A 1079 -0.57 -11.68 -26.44
C GLY A 1079 -1.57 -12.68 -25.86
N LYS A 1080 -2.60 -13.08 -26.63
CA LYS A 1080 -3.61 -14.07 -26.26
C LYS A 1080 -3.87 -15.11 -27.37
N ASP A 1081 -4.16 -14.66 -28.58
CA ASP A 1081 -4.65 -15.50 -29.69
C ASP A 1081 -3.94 -15.17 -31.02
N LYS A 1082 -3.99 -16.09 -32.01
CA LYS A 1082 -3.54 -15.82 -33.39
C LYS A 1082 -4.65 -15.15 -34.19
N VAL A 1083 -4.43 -13.91 -34.61
CA VAL A 1083 -5.31 -13.18 -35.54
C VAL A 1083 -4.80 -13.38 -36.97
N VAL A 1084 -5.58 -14.05 -37.81
CA VAL A 1084 -5.30 -14.26 -39.24
C VAL A 1084 -5.94 -13.14 -40.06
N ILE A 1085 -5.19 -12.62 -41.04
CA ILE A 1085 -5.53 -11.45 -41.85
C ILE A 1085 -5.19 -11.74 -43.31
N PRO A 1086 -6.15 -11.92 -44.23
CA PRO A 1086 -5.86 -12.02 -45.66
C PRO A 1086 -5.08 -10.81 -46.18
N LYS A 1087 -4.02 -11.00 -46.99
CA LYS A 1087 -3.21 -9.90 -47.55
C LYS A 1087 -3.99 -9.00 -48.50
N THR A 1088 -5.07 -9.51 -49.10
CA THR A 1088 -6.03 -8.69 -49.85
C THR A 1088 -6.72 -7.66 -48.97
N GLU A 1089 -6.84 -7.93 -47.67
CA GLU A 1089 -7.38 -7.01 -46.68
C GLU A 1089 -6.28 -6.16 -46.01
N VAL A 1090 -4.98 -6.25 -46.33
CA VAL A 1090 -3.94 -5.50 -45.60
C VAL A 1090 -3.69 -4.11 -46.20
N VAL A 1091 -3.81 -3.07 -45.37
CA VAL A 1091 -3.59 -1.66 -45.74
C VAL A 1091 -2.15 -1.23 -45.48
N GLU A 1092 -1.67 -1.36 -44.24
CA GLU A 1092 -0.31 -0.99 -43.85
C GLU A 1092 0.29 -2.02 -42.85
N ILE A 1093 1.61 -2.16 -42.85
CA ILE A 1093 2.34 -2.91 -41.82
C ILE A 1093 3.45 -2.03 -41.22
N LEU A 1094 3.30 -1.65 -39.95
CA LEU A 1094 4.24 -0.82 -39.18
C LEU A 1094 4.94 -1.66 -38.10
N GLN A 1095 6.27 -1.70 -38.11
CA GLN A 1095 7.06 -2.30 -37.03
C GLN A 1095 7.62 -1.20 -36.13
N VAL A 1096 7.34 -1.28 -34.82
CA VAL A 1096 7.93 -0.36 -33.84
C VAL A 1096 9.20 -0.96 -33.24
N LYS A 1097 10.17 -0.10 -32.90
CA LYS A 1097 11.45 -0.50 -32.27
C LYS A 1097 11.28 -0.84 -30.78
N GLN A 1098 10.39 -1.79 -30.49
CA GLN A 1098 10.10 -2.29 -29.16
C GLN A 1098 9.74 -3.78 -29.24
N SER A 1099 10.36 -4.57 -28.38
CA SER A 1099 10.08 -5.99 -28.19
C SER A 1099 8.65 -6.22 -27.72
N SER A 1100 8.04 -7.33 -28.14
CA SER A 1100 6.76 -7.78 -27.58
C SER A 1100 6.91 -8.49 -26.21
N MET A 1101 8.13 -8.58 -25.68
CA MET A 1101 8.44 -9.13 -24.36
C MET A 1101 8.37 -8.03 -23.27
N PRO A 1102 7.70 -8.25 -22.12
CA PRO A 1102 7.56 -7.23 -21.08
C PRO A 1102 8.87 -6.81 -20.40
N GLU A 1103 9.06 -5.51 -20.22
CA GLU A 1103 10.10 -4.95 -19.35
C GLU A 1103 9.84 -5.27 -17.86
N GLY A 1104 10.91 -5.24 -17.05
CA GLY A 1104 10.82 -5.47 -15.60
C GLY A 1104 10.60 -6.93 -15.19
N LEU A 1105 10.46 -7.86 -16.15
CA LEU A 1105 10.20 -9.28 -15.90
C LEU A 1105 11.22 -9.93 -14.95
N ALA A 1106 12.51 -9.60 -15.10
CA ALA A 1106 13.57 -10.07 -14.19
C ALA A 1106 13.45 -9.53 -12.75
N GLY A 1107 12.80 -8.38 -12.54
CA GLY A 1107 12.53 -7.81 -11.21
C GLY A 1107 11.33 -8.43 -10.51
N ALA A 1108 10.42 -9.07 -11.25
CA ALA A 1108 9.28 -9.81 -10.69
C ALA A 1108 9.66 -11.23 -10.22
N MET A 1109 10.92 -11.67 -10.40
CA MET A 1109 11.44 -12.98 -10.00
C MET A 1109 12.50 -12.85 -8.90
N SER A 1110 12.64 -13.89 -8.06
CA SER A 1110 13.77 -13.95 -7.14
C SER A 1110 15.10 -14.12 -7.89
N PRO A 1111 16.23 -13.66 -7.33
CA PRO A 1111 17.56 -13.87 -7.93
C PRO A 1111 17.89 -15.35 -8.20
N THR A 1112 17.37 -16.27 -7.38
CA THR A 1112 17.50 -17.72 -7.61
C THR A 1112 16.59 -18.19 -8.74
N GLU A 1113 15.33 -17.73 -8.79
CA GLU A 1113 14.39 -18.07 -9.88
C GLU A 1113 14.91 -17.60 -11.26
N PHE A 1114 15.59 -16.45 -11.31
CA PHE A 1114 16.27 -15.95 -12.51
C PHE A 1114 17.41 -16.89 -12.94
N LEU A 1115 18.27 -17.33 -12.02
CA LEU A 1115 19.34 -18.30 -12.34
C LEU A 1115 18.78 -19.67 -12.73
N ASP A 1116 17.71 -20.14 -12.08
CA ASP A 1116 17.03 -21.40 -12.42
C ASP A 1116 16.49 -21.34 -13.87
N LEU A 1117 15.82 -20.25 -14.24
CA LEU A 1117 15.34 -19.99 -15.61
C LEU A 1117 16.47 -19.96 -16.63
N ILE A 1118 17.55 -19.22 -16.36
CA ILE A 1118 18.74 -19.15 -17.22
C ILE A 1118 19.39 -20.53 -17.35
N GLU A 1119 19.42 -21.35 -16.30
CA GLU A 1119 19.95 -22.72 -16.34
C GLU A 1119 19.10 -23.64 -17.22
N TYR A 1120 17.78 -23.58 -17.07
CA TYR A 1120 16.86 -24.34 -17.92
C TYR A 1120 17.08 -24.00 -19.40
N LEU A 1121 17.06 -22.71 -19.76
CA LEU A 1121 17.27 -22.26 -21.13
C LEU A 1121 18.67 -22.61 -21.66
N SER A 1122 19.70 -22.54 -20.82
CA SER A 1122 21.09 -22.94 -21.18
C SER A 1122 21.28 -24.45 -21.42
N ARG A 1123 20.32 -25.29 -21.01
CA ARG A 1123 20.33 -26.74 -21.25
C ARG A 1123 19.43 -27.17 -22.41
N LEU A 1124 18.64 -26.26 -22.98
CA LEU A 1124 17.90 -26.50 -24.22
C LEU A 1124 18.87 -26.51 -25.40
N LYS A 1125 19.40 -27.69 -25.68
CA LYS A 1125 20.25 -28.03 -26.84
C LYS A 1125 19.54 -29.01 -27.75
#